data_AF-A0A2M8FIC9-F1
#
_entry.id   AF-A0A2M8FIC9-F1
#
_cell.length_a   1.000
_cell.length_b   1.000
_cell.length_c   1.000
_cell.angle_alpha   90.00
_cell.angle_beta   90.00
_cell.angle_gamma   90.00
#
_symmetry.space_group_name_H-M   'P 1'
#
loop_
_entity.id
_entity.type
_entity.pdbx_description
1 polymer ?
#
loop_
_entity_poly.entity_id
_entity_poly.type
_entity_poly.pdbx_seq_one_letter_code
_entity_poly.pdbx_strand_id
1 'polypeptide(L)'
;MKKFSVLIILLILFNTIFLSGQTTRNVPAQYATIQAGLNAAQSGDTVLVQPGTYKENIVWPNVNGIKLVAAQNSENTIIDGNMVSSCITMISDGSIDSNTLISNFSIINGGNVNAGGGLVLISAGPKIMGCRISYNNSTQKGGGIYLKGGKPIIESCIISENTAQYGGGIFAAEPGTEIRINASSISQNIVQVSGGGLYLYLYNTVSITNSFIDKNTASEGGGVYTDNSGYLNVTNSSISFNIANSRGGAKYGMTTGYFKHVKFIGNRGHERGLGDFGADTLKNCTIANNSTTGNSPNSELISIPMGCFIENSQIVSNSTTSNQLIMVLGNNNPTIFKNVTFFNNRNSQLNSTFIRSWNDPISMSITNSNFQGNGKAIVNDINYVITNASNNWWGISSGPYHPSQNPTGLGDSVNMFVNVTPWLTIPDTTAPPIPAQNVKISSSGKDYISLTWDTSLISDLKGYKIYYDTDSSSYPYSNSIDVENVTTYKITGLGTGQKYYIAVVVYDLGGNESWYSNEVSATTVPPLLAVTSSAIFLNSVLGDSSSIILPIISASSSALTLSSVANNLSNFSHGITVPTIVNGNDTLKLKITFKPSILGTVTDTLKITSDGGNASVVLTGTSPYPVLVSSSSSLSYGTVARNSTKQLGITISNTSINKLTVDSIYTKTSIFTVDKNNGSVGTDTLSLNITFTPTTVGAFTDTLYLRNNSETALVKIPLGGITPSSQIVSAVNFVSFNFIVLKDSAVSNLIIRNTSITLAQISKVTVGSYFRIMNDSLKVVSGKDSVILTLVYKPLAYGTHSDTVKIESDGGNLNIPVEGSSPYPEILIPQSQIALGSIGVFDSLKLQLYIKNKSINQLNIDSVYTNTVSFTAVLQKSNVTQIDSSQLIISFSSAKFGSSVDTVYFKSNAQVPLYKLPLSAYVPYPYLSVNKTLIDFGAVLKDSIKTLAVTLKDTSISRLSIDSILTKTKYFTATLTGTNKILTKKDSAIVLVEFKPDTVKQFVDTL
;
A
#
# COMPACT_ATOMS: atom_id res chain seq x y z
N MET A 1 9.30 -25.68 38.87
CA MET A 1 7.95 -26.14 38.47
C MET A 1 6.90 -25.17 39.02
N LYS A 2 5.91 -24.81 38.18
CA LYS A 2 4.82 -23.83 38.40
C LYS A 2 5.19 -22.34 38.42
N LYS A 3 5.32 -21.75 37.22
CA LYS A 3 4.90 -20.36 36.83
C LYS A 3 5.27 -20.05 35.36
N PHE A 4 4.90 -20.95 34.45
CA PHE A 4 5.21 -20.83 33.01
C PHE A 4 4.09 -21.42 32.15
N SER A 5 2.85 -20.93 32.29
CA SER A 5 1.73 -21.41 31.43
C SER A 5 0.58 -20.42 31.23
N VAL A 6 0.74 -19.11 31.47
CA VAL A 6 -0.35 -18.13 31.23
C VAL A 6 -0.01 -17.10 30.13
N LEU A 7 1.18 -17.18 29.51
CA LEU A 7 1.62 -16.22 28.49
C LEU A 7 1.70 -16.82 27.06
N ILE A 8 0.88 -17.83 26.74
CA ILE A 8 0.79 -18.43 25.39
C ILE A 8 -0.66 -18.53 24.86
N ILE A 9 -1.67 -18.05 25.61
CA ILE A 9 -3.07 -18.00 25.13
C ILE A 9 -3.52 -16.57 24.77
N LEU A 10 -2.70 -15.55 25.01
CA LEU A 10 -3.00 -14.16 24.60
C LEU A 10 -2.34 -13.72 23.27
N LEU A 11 -1.66 -14.64 22.56
CA LEU A 11 -0.92 -14.34 21.32
C LEU A 11 -1.55 -14.93 20.03
N ILE A 12 -2.75 -15.50 20.10
CA ILE A 12 -3.49 -16.06 18.93
C ILE A 12 -4.85 -15.36 18.72
N LEU A 13 -5.10 -14.21 19.36
CA LEU A 13 -6.33 -13.41 19.16
C LEU A 13 -6.07 -11.98 18.66
N PHE A 14 -4.83 -11.63 18.32
CA PHE A 14 -4.47 -10.36 17.68
C PHE A 14 -4.02 -10.57 16.23
N ASN A 15 -4.93 -11.10 15.41
CA ASN A 15 -4.90 -10.92 13.96
C ASN A 15 -6.31 -11.17 13.41
N THR A 16 -7.15 -10.14 13.57
CA THR A 16 -8.21 -9.66 12.65
C THR A 16 -9.25 -8.87 13.47
N ILE A 17 -8.82 -7.78 14.11
CA ILE A 17 -9.73 -6.64 14.25
C ILE A 17 -9.47 -5.82 12.99
N PHE A 18 -10.20 -6.13 11.92
CA PHE A 18 -10.40 -5.12 10.89
C PHE A 18 -11.14 -3.99 11.59
N LEU A 19 -10.48 -2.84 11.77
CA LEU A 19 -11.24 -1.61 11.76
C LEU A 19 -12.04 -1.65 10.45
N SER A 20 -13.37 -1.73 10.53
CA SER A 20 -14.23 -1.55 9.37
C SER A 20 -14.16 -0.06 9.00
N GLY A 21 -13.05 0.34 8.39
CA GLY A 21 -12.98 1.61 7.68
C GLY A 21 -14.03 1.56 6.57
N GLN A 22 -14.77 2.66 6.39
CA GLN A 22 -15.63 2.80 5.21
C GLN A 22 -14.78 2.56 3.96
N THR A 23 -15.13 1.55 3.17
CA THR A 23 -14.41 1.22 1.95
C THR A 23 -15.18 1.66 0.72
N THR A 24 -14.46 2.14 -0.29
CA THR A 24 -15.03 2.41 -1.61
C THR A 24 -14.82 1.20 -2.51
N ARG A 25 -15.91 0.66 -3.05
CA ARG A 25 -15.95 -0.51 -3.93
C ARG A 25 -16.21 -0.05 -5.35
N ASN A 26 -15.21 -0.19 -6.21
CA ASN A 26 -15.26 0.38 -7.56
C ASN A 26 -15.87 -0.58 -8.58
N VAL A 27 -16.90 -0.16 -9.30
CA VAL A 27 -17.54 -0.92 -10.39
C VAL A 27 -17.29 -0.17 -11.72
N PRO A 28 -16.71 -0.79 -12.77
CA PRO A 28 -16.39 -2.21 -12.89
C PRO A 28 -14.96 -2.59 -12.46
N ALA A 29 -14.12 -1.62 -12.09
CA ALA A 29 -12.67 -1.81 -11.95
C ALA A 29 -12.27 -2.88 -10.91
N GLN A 30 -13.03 -3.01 -9.83
CA GLN A 30 -12.82 -4.00 -8.78
C GLN A 30 -13.88 -5.10 -8.81
N TYR A 31 -15.13 -4.75 -9.09
CA TYR A 31 -16.26 -5.67 -9.19
C TYR A 31 -16.90 -5.52 -10.56
N ALA A 32 -17.03 -6.61 -11.32
CA ALA A 32 -17.54 -6.55 -12.69
C ALA A 32 -18.99 -6.02 -12.80
N THR A 33 -19.79 -6.16 -11.74
CA THR A 33 -21.21 -5.78 -11.70
C THR A 33 -21.56 -4.99 -10.45
N ILE A 34 -22.64 -4.21 -10.50
CA ILE A 34 -23.16 -3.46 -9.35
C ILE A 34 -23.60 -4.43 -8.26
N GLN A 35 -24.28 -5.52 -8.62
CA GLN A 35 -24.71 -6.54 -7.66
C GLN A 35 -23.51 -7.15 -6.91
N ALA A 36 -22.40 -7.44 -7.59
CA ALA A 36 -21.21 -7.98 -6.94
C ALA A 36 -20.59 -6.96 -5.96
N GLY A 37 -20.58 -5.67 -6.32
CA GLY A 37 -20.15 -4.59 -5.43
C GLY A 37 -21.02 -4.48 -4.18
N LEU A 38 -22.35 -4.55 -4.34
CA LEU A 38 -23.31 -4.51 -3.23
C LEU A 38 -23.22 -5.76 -2.34
N ASN A 39 -23.09 -6.95 -2.91
CA ASN A 39 -22.93 -8.20 -2.15
C ASN A 39 -21.69 -8.19 -1.25
N ALA A 40 -20.63 -7.50 -1.67
CA ALA A 40 -19.42 -7.35 -0.90
C ALA A 40 -19.50 -6.20 0.12
N ALA A 41 -20.45 -5.28 -0.03
CA ALA A 41 -20.56 -4.07 0.77
C ALA A 41 -21.10 -4.33 2.19
N GLN A 42 -20.52 -3.61 3.14
CA GLN A 42 -20.95 -3.58 4.54
C GLN A 42 -21.54 -2.19 4.87
N SER A 43 -22.13 -2.07 6.06
CA SER A 43 -22.68 -0.80 6.52
C SER A 43 -21.63 0.31 6.48
N GLY A 44 -21.98 1.44 5.86
CA GLY A 44 -21.09 2.60 5.67
C GLY A 44 -20.22 2.55 4.40
N ASP A 45 -20.14 1.41 3.71
CA ASP A 45 -19.39 1.31 2.44
C ASP A 45 -20.06 2.12 1.33
N THR A 46 -19.24 2.56 0.37
CA THR A 46 -19.70 3.19 -0.87
C THR A 46 -19.42 2.26 -2.05
N VAL A 47 -20.46 1.90 -2.80
CA VAL A 47 -20.34 1.27 -4.12
C VAL A 47 -20.32 2.39 -5.15
N LEU A 48 -19.13 2.68 -5.68
CA LEU A 48 -18.89 3.75 -6.64
C LEU A 48 -18.92 3.17 -8.06
N VAL A 49 -19.91 3.57 -8.86
CA VAL A 49 -20.17 3.04 -10.19
C VAL A 49 -19.72 4.03 -11.27
N GLN A 50 -18.82 3.61 -12.14
CA GLN A 50 -18.33 4.43 -13.24
C GLN A 50 -19.40 4.63 -14.34
N PRO A 51 -19.23 5.59 -15.26
CA PRO A 51 -20.11 5.74 -16.42
C PRO A 51 -20.24 4.46 -17.24
N GLY A 52 -21.47 4.16 -17.68
CA GLY A 52 -21.79 2.98 -18.46
C GLY A 52 -23.24 2.53 -18.31
N THR A 53 -23.65 1.57 -19.13
CA THR A 53 -24.95 0.90 -19.03
C THR A 53 -24.77 -0.47 -18.38
N TYR A 54 -25.37 -0.63 -17.21
CA TYR A 54 -25.34 -1.83 -16.39
C TYR A 54 -26.67 -2.55 -16.53
N LYS A 55 -26.70 -3.61 -17.33
CA LYS A 55 -27.87 -4.46 -17.52
C LYS A 55 -28.02 -5.42 -16.36
N GLU A 56 -28.68 -4.98 -15.30
CA GLU A 56 -28.79 -5.69 -14.04
C GLU A 56 -30.16 -5.48 -13.39
N ASN A 57 -30.64 -6.49 -12.66
CA ASN A 57 -31.80 -6.40 -11.77
C ASN A 57 -31.28 -6.58 -10.34
N ILE A 58 -31.03 -5.46 -9.67
CA ILE A 58 -30.33 -5.42 -8.39
C ILE A 58 -31.25 -5.87 -7.26
N VAL A 59 -30.78 -6.80 -6.44
CA VAL A 59 -31.36 -7.14 -5.13
C VAL A 59 -30.47 -6.54 -4.06
N TRP A 60 -30.99 -5.55 -3.35
CA TRP A 60 -30.25 -4.88 -2.30
C TRP A 60 -30.07 -5.82 -1.10
N PRO A 61 -28.86 -5.96 -0.55
CA PRO A 61 -28.64 -6.77 0.65
C PRO A 61 -29.37 -6.13 1.85
N ASN A 62 -29.85 -6.91 2.82
CA ASN A 62 -30.47 -6.37 4.03
C ASN A 62 -29.42 -5.76 4.98
N VAL A 63 -28.74 -4.71 4.51
CA VAL A 63 -27.64 -4.00 5.15
C VAL A 63 -27.90 -2.51 5.04
N ASN A 64 -28.09 -1.86 6.18
CA ASN A 64 -28.30 -0.42 6.25
C ASN A 64 -26.98 0.36 6.05
N GLY A 65 -27.07 1.57 5.50
CA GLY A 65 -25.97 2.53 5.41
C GLY A 65 -25.04 2.35 4.22
N ILE A 66 -25.35 1.45 3.29
CA ILE A 66 -24.61 1.35 2.02
C ILE A 66 -24.96 2.54 1.13
N LYS A 67 -23.96 3.12 0.47
CA LYS A 67 -24.13 4.21 -0.49
C LYS A 67 -23.83 3.72 -1.90
N LEU A 68 -24.85 3.58 -2.75
CA LEU A 68 -24.70 3.33 -4.17
C LEU A 68 -24.65 4.68 -4.90
N VAL A 69 -23.49 5.02 -5.47
CA VAL A 69 -23.23 6.36 -6.04
C VAL A 69 -22.65 6.22 -7.45
N ALA A 70 -23.26 6.89 -8.42
CA ALA A 70 -22.66 7.05 -9.74
C ALA A 70 -21.52 8.08 -9.66
N ALA A 71 -20.37 7.76 -10.28
CA ALA A 71 -19.20 8.64 -10.31
C ALA A 71 -19.42 9.92 -11.12
N GLN A 72 -20.43 9.94 -11.99
CA GLN A 72 -20.88 11.11 -12.76
C GLN A 72 -22.39 11.34 -12.55
N ASN A 73 -22.99 12.20 -13.38
CA ASN A 73 -24.44 12.47 -13.34
C ASN A 73 -25.27 11.31 -13.94
N SER A 74 -26.58 11.38 -13.75
CA SER A 74 -27.53 10.34 -14.18
C SER A 74 -27.59 10.14 -15.70
N GLU A 75 -27.10 11.06 -16.51
CA GLU A 75 -27.06 10.89 -17.97
C GLU A 75 -26.03 9.85 -18.43
N ASN A 76 -25.01 9.58 -17.60
CA ASN A 76 -23.85 8.78 -18.00
C ASN A 76 -23.76 7.41 -17.31
N THR A 77 -24.49 7.20 -16.21
CA THR A 77 -24.51 5.91 -15.49
C THR A 77 -25.94 5.37 -15.41
N ILE A 78 -26.19 4.29 -16.15
CA ILE A 78 -27.52 3.73 -16.39
C ILE A 78 -27.61 2.33 -15.76
N ILE A 79 -28.63 2.11 -14.92
CA ILE A 79 -29.09 0.79 -14.49
C ILE A 79 -30.28 0.43 -15.39
N ASP A 80 -30.07 -0.57 -16.25
CA ASP A 80 -31.02 -1.01 -17.27
C ASP A 80 -31.61 -2.38 -16.87
N GLY A 81 -32.88 -2.38 -16.46
CA GLY A 81 -33.60 -3.59 -16.06
C GLY A 81 -33.93 -4.55 -17.22
N ASN A 82 -33.64 -4.15 -18.46
CA ASN A 82 -33.78 -4.94 -19.70
C ASN A 82 -35.18 -5.53 -19.92
N MET A 83 -36.21 -4.92 -19.33
CA MET A 83 -37.62 -5.35 -19.29
C MET A 83 -37.84 -6.73 -18.67
N VAL A 84 -36.89 -7.24 -17.87
CA VAL A 84 -36.95 -8.60 -17.30
C VAL A 84 -37.53 -8.62 -15.90
N SER A 85 -37.13 -7.67 -15.05
CA SER A 85 -37.56 -7.53 -13.66
C SER A 85 -37.47 -6.07 -13.22
N SER A 86 -37.73 -5.78 -11.95
CA SER A 86 -37.45 -4.48 -11.33
C SER A 86 -35.96 -4.13 -11.47
N CYS A 87 -35.61 -2.85 -11.65
CA CYS A 87 -34.20 -2.46 -11.70
C CYS A 87 -33.53 -2.60 -10.32
N ILE A 88 -34.20 -2.17 -9.24
CA ILE A 88 -33.70 -2.29 -7.87
C ILE A 88 -34.82 -2.79 -6.96
N THR A 89 -34.55 -3.85 -6.21
CA THR A 89 -35.45 -4.40 -5.19
C THR A 89 -34.79 -4.32 -3.82
N MET A 90 -35.45 -3.63 -2.87
CA MET A 90 -35.07 -3.57 -1.46
C MET A 90 -36.18 -4.17 -0.61
N ILE A 91 -35.87 -5.26 0.08
CA ILE A 91 -36.75 -5.88 1.07
C ILE A 91 -36.01 -5.89 2.38
N SER A 92 -36.54 -5.16 3.36
CA SER A 92 -35.95 -5.02 4.69
C SER A 92 -36.97 -5.41 5.76
N ASP A 93 -36.48 -5.63 6.97
CA ASP A 93 -37.24 -5.78 8.21
C ASP A 93 -37.53 -4.44 8.91
N GLY A 94 -37.34 -3.31 8.20
CA GLY A 94 -37.42 -1.96 8.77
C GLY A 94 -36.06 -1.38 9.15
N SER A 95 -34.97 -2.14 8.99
CA SER A 95 -33.61 -1.70 9.34
C SER A 95 -32.98 -0.75 8.34
N ILE A 96 -33.40 -0.75 7.07
CA ILE A 96 -32.88 0.16 6.04
C ILE A 96 -33.55 1.54 6.19
N ASP A 97 -32.74 2.53 6.56
CA ASP A 97 -33.15 3.92 6.77
C ASP A 97 -32.46 4.89 5.80
N SER A 98 -32.65 6.20 6.03
CA SER A 98 -32.16 7.28 5.18
C SER A 98 -30.62 7.43 5.15
N ASN A 99 -29.87 6.67 5.96
CA ASN A 99 -28.42 6.57 5.83
C ASN A 99 -28.01 5.73 4.60
N THR A 100 -28.91 4.89 4.10
CA THR A 100 -28.77 4.18 2.83
C THR A 100 -29.04 5.13 1.67
N LEU A 101 -28.15 5.17 0.67
CA LEU A 101 -28.22 6.15 -0.42
C LEU A 101 -28.20 5.47 -1.79
N ILE A 102 -29.08 5.91 -2.69
CA ILE A 102 -28.96 5.70 -4.14
C ILE A 102 -28.83 7.08 -4.77
N SER A 103 -27.74 7.34 -5.50
CA SER A 103 -27.51 8.67 -6.05
C SER A 103 -26.97 8.71 -7.47
N ASN A 104 -27.54 9.62 -8.27
CA ASN A 104 -27.11 10.03 -9.60
C ASN A 104 -27.18 8.95 -10.70
N PHE A 105 -28.15 8.04 -10.63
CA PHE A 105 -28.36 7.02 -11.68
C PHE A 105 -29.53 7.36 -12.59
N SER A 106 -29.43 6.98 -13.87
CA SER A 106 -30.61 6.69 -14.68
C SER A 106 -31.05 5.26 -14.43
N ILE A 107 -32.31 5.05 -14.07
CA ILE A 107 -32.90 3.74 -13.74
C ILE A 107 -34.04 3.52 -14.73
N ILE A 108 -33.81 2.62 -15.69
CA ILE A 108 -34.66 2.49 -16.88
C ILE A 108 -34.99 1.04 -17.23
N ASN A 109 -36.04 0.86 -18.03
CA ASN A 109 -36.45 -0.42 -18.59
C ASN A 109 -36.66 -1.52 -17.54
N GLY A 110 -37.03 -1.18 -16.30
CA GLY A 110 -37.56 -2.16 -15.39
C GLY A 110 -38.93 -2.65 -15.87
N GLY A 111 -39.19 -3.95 -15.84
CA GLY A 111 -40.33 -4.52 -16.57
C GLY A 111 -40.74 -5.92 -16.13
N ASN A 112 -41.83 -6.42 -16.72
CA ASN A 112 -42.33 -7.79 -16.53
C ASN A 112 -42.59 -8.19 -15.05
N VAL A 113 -42.99 -7.21 -14.23
CA VAL A 113 -43.30 -7.37 -12.81
C VAL A 113 -44.67 -6.79 -12.46
N ASN A 114 -45.30 -7.33 -11.42
CA ASN A 114 -46.58 -6.81 -10.92
C ASN A 114 -46.41 -5.49 -10.15
N ALA A 115 -45.25 -5.23 -9.57
CA ALA A 115 -45.02 -4.03 -8.78
C ALA A 115 -43.59 -3.49 -8.95
N GLY A 116 -43.45 -2.15 -9.03
CA GLY A 116 -42.17 -1.44 -8.95
C GLY A 116 -41.25 -1.71 -10.13
N GLY A 117 -41.57 -1.21 -11.32
CA GLY A 117 -40.70 -1.39 -12.48
C GLY A 117 -39.29 -0.83 -12.22
N GLY A 118 -39.18 0.43 -11.80
CA GLY A 118 -37.88 1.01 -11.44
C GLY A 118 -37.38 0.47 -10.11
N LEU A 119 -38.11 0.78 -9.03
CA LEU A 119 -37.73 0.43 -7.67
C LEU A 119 -38.87 -0.23 -6.91
N VAL A 120 -38.54 -1.25 -6.14
CA VAL A 120 -39.41 -1.88 -5.12
C VAL A 120 -38.80 -1.64 -3.75
N LEU A 121 -39.49 -0.91 -2.87
CA LEU A 121 -39.08 -0.69 -1.48
C LEU A 121 -40.13 -1.28 -0.53
N ILE A 122 -39.74 -2.34 0.18
CA ILE A 122 -40.59 -3.02 1.17
C ILE A 122 -39.93 -2.86 2.53
N SER A 123 -40.62 -2.15 3.42
CA SER A 123 -40.13 -1.77 4.76
C SER A 123 -38.73 -1.13 4.74
N ALA A 124 -38.40 -0.42 3.67
CA ALA A 124 -37.10 0.22 3.46
C ALA A 124 -37.30 1.73 3.21
N GLY A 125 -36.50 2.57 3.86
CA GLY A 125 -36.55 4.02 3.74
C GLY A 125 -35.24 4.67 3.29
N PRO A 126 -34.65 4.27 2.15
CA PRO A 126 -33.42 4.88 1.65
C PRO A 126 -33.63 6.34 1.22
N LYS A 127 -32.53 7.09 1.15
CA LYS A 127 -32.47 8.36 0.42
C LYS A 127 -32.17 8.10 -1.05
N ILE A 128 -32.99 8.67 -1.94
CA ILE A 128 -32.85 8.59 -3.40
C ILE A 128 -32.60 10.00 -3.90
N MET A 129 -31.41 10.26 -4.46
CA MET A 129 -30.94 11.62 -4.71
C MET A 129 -30.35 11.81 -6.10
N GLY A 130 -30.87 12.76 -6.88
CA GLY A 130 -30.30 13.07 -8.20
C GLY A 130 -30.57 12.00 -9.27
N CYS A 131 -31.48 11.06 -9.02
CA CYS A 131 -31.76 9.96 -9.93
C CYS A 131 -32.81 10.32 -10.98
N ARG A 132 -32.68 9.75 -12.17
CA ARG A 132 -33.71 9.75 -13.22
C ARG A 132 -34.34 8.35 -13.30
N ILE A 133 -35.58 8.20 -12.85
CA ILE A 133 -36.32 6.94 -12.86
C ILE A 133 -37.34 7.02 -13.99
N SER A 134 -37.02 6.43 -15.13
CA SER A 134 -37.84 6.62 -16.34
C SER A 134 -37.95 5.40 -17.23
N TYR A 135 -39.01 5.32 -18.05
CA TYR A 135 -39.26 4.19 -18.94
C TYR A 135 -39.36 2.84 -18.22
N ASN A 136 -39.83 2.86 -16.96
CA ASN A 136 -40.09 1.64 -16.22
C ASN A 136 -41.57 1.28 -16.29
N ASN A 137 -41.85 -0.02 -16.36
CA ASN A 137 -43.18 -0.56 -16.52
C ASN A 137 -43.47 -1.62 -15.46
N SER A 138 -44.66 -1.56 -14.86
CA SER A 138 -45.22 -2.66 -14.06
C SER A 138 -46.60 -3.03 -14.60
N THR A 139 -47.02 -4.29 -14.45
CA THR A 139 -48.35 -4.72 -14.92
C THR A 139 -49.47 -4.29 -13.97
N GLN A 140 -49.16 -3.91 -12.72
CA GLN A 140 -50.18 -3.46 -11.76
C GLN A 140 -49.80 -2.17 -11.02
N LYS A 141 -48.74 -2.12 -10.22
CA LYS A 141 -48.53 -1.05 -9.22
C LYS A 141 -47.14 -0.41 -9.29
N GLY A 142 -47.06 0.92 -9.34
CA GLY A 142 -45.78 1.62 -9.20
C GLY A 142 -44.87 1.40 -10.41
N GLY A 143 -45.12 2.10 -11.51
CA GLY A 143 -44.28 1.98 -12.71
C GLY A 143 -42.83 2.37 -12.40
N GLY A 144 -42.65 3.55 -11.84
CA GLY A 144 -41.35 4.04 -11.36
C GLY A 144 -40.98 3.42 -10.01
N ILE A 145 -41.77 3.69 -8.97
CA ILE A 145 -41.47 3.27 -7.59
C ILE A 145 -42.71 2.62 -6.96
N TYR A 146 -42.52 1.45 -6.38
CA TYR A 146 -43.49 0.80 -5.51
C TYR A 146 -42.99 0.81 -4.07
N LEU A 147 -43.85 1.29 -3.15
CA LEU A 147 -43.56 1.41 -1.73
C LEU A 147 -44.56 0.58 -0.93
N LYS A 148 -44.05 -0.26 -0.03
CA LYS A 148 -44.84 -1.01 0.95
C LYS A 148 -44.21 -0.80 2.32
N GLY A 149 -44.62 0.26 3.01
CA GLY A 149 -43.99 0.73 4.24
C GLY A 149 -42.69 1.50 4.01
N GLY A 150 -41.94 1.76 5.08
CA GLY A 150 -40.71 2.55 5.06
C GLY A 150 -40.92 4.07 5.03
N LYS A 151 -39.81 4.81 5.03
CA LYS A 151 -39.79 6.28 5.05
C LYS A 151 -38.80 6.89 4.05
N PRO A 152 -38.97 6.64 2.73
CA PRO A 152 -38.01 7.08 1.74
C PRO A 152 -37.99 8.62 1.60
N ILE A 153 -36.80 9.14 1.33
CA ILE A 153 -36.58 10.55 0.99
C ILE A 153 -36.18 10.62 -0.49
N ILE A 154 -36.98 11.30 -1.31
CA ILE A 154 -36.73 11.51 -2.74
C ILE A 154 -36.34 12.98 -2.93
N GLU A 155 -35.11 13.21 -3.37
CA GLU A 155 -34.54 14.56 -3.47
C GLU A 155 -33.88 14.81 -4.82
N SER A 156 -34.21 15.92 -5.48
CA SER A 156 -33.61 16.31 -6.77
C SER A 156 -33.74 15.22 -7.85
N CYS A 157 -34.84 14.45 -7.83
CA CYS A 157 -35.05 13.34 -8.74
C CYS A 157 -36.02 13.69 -9.87
N ILE A 158 -35.93 12.97 -10.99
CA ILE A 158 -36.89 13.02 -12.09
C ILE A 158 -37.52 11.62 -12.20
N ILE A 159 -38.81 11.51 -11.94
CA ILE A 159 -39.59 10.26 -12.07
C ILE A 159 -40.54 10.46 -13.25
N SER A 160 -40.18 9.93 -14.42
CA SER A 160 -40.91 10.26 -15.64
C SER A 160 -41.11 9.14 -16.63
N GLU A 161 -42.18 9.21 -17.42
CA GLU A 161 -42.41 8.24 -18.52
C GLU A 161 -42.48 6.78 -18.03
N ASN A 162 -42.99 6.59 -16.81
CA ASN A 162 -43.22 5.25 -16.25
C ASN A 162 -44.70 4.85 -16.41
N THR A 163 -44.94 3.54 -16.53
CA THR A 163 -46.27 2.97 -16.82
C THR A 163 -46.68 1.89 -15.82
N ALA A 164 -47.96 1.89 -15.44
CA ALA A 164 -48.58 0.90 -14.55
C ALA A 164 -50.12 0.90 -14.71
N GLN A 165 -50.84 0.02 -14.00
CA GLN A 165 -52.29 0.21 -13.82
C GLN A 165 -52.60 1.26 -12.74
N TYR A 166 -51.81 1.28 -11.66
CA TYR A 166 -51.95 2.21 -10.54
C TYR A 166 -50.59 2.83 -10.19
N GLY A 167 -50.52 4.14 -9.99
CA GLY A 167 -49.30 4.83 -9.55
C GLY A 167 -48.21 4.76 -10.61
N GLY A 168 -48.32 5.54 -11.68
CA GLY A 168 -47.37 5.49 -12.80
C GLY A 168 -45.97 5.87 -12.34
N GLY A 169 -45.85 7.02 -11.69
CA GLY A 169 -44.64 7.44 -11.00
C GLY A 169 -44.41 6.65 -9.72
N ILE A 170 -45.29 6.82 -8.73
CA ILE A 170 -45.16 6.23 -7.40
C ILE A 170 -46.47 5.58 -6.94
N PHE A 171 -46.39 4.37 -6.40
CA PHE A 171 -47.49 3.72 -5.70
C PHE A 171 -47.10 3.44 -4.23
N ALA A 172 -47.85 4.00 -3.28
CA ALA A 172 -47.70 3.73 -1.85
C ALA A 172 -48.80 2.78 -1.37
N ALA A 173 -48.42 1.59 -0.91
CA ALA A 173 -49.31 0.43 -0.77
C ALA A 173 -49.76 0.12 0.66
N GLU A 174 -49.06 0.60 1.69
CA GLU A 174 -49.34 0.24 3.09
C GLU A 174 -49.72 1.46 3.93
N PRO A 175 -50.72 1.33 4.83
CA PRO A 175 -51.09 2.41 5.73
C PRO A 175 -49.93 2.94 6.55
N GLY A 176 -49.85 4.27 6.68
CA GLY A 176 -48.82 4.94 7.46
C GLY A 176 -47.46 5.04 6.77
N THR A 177 -47.37 4.75 5.46
CA THR A 177 -46.15 5.05 4.68
C THR A 177 -45.94 6.58 4.66
N GLU A 178 -44.72 7.02 5.02
CA GLU A 178 -44.33 8.42 5.01
C GLU A 178 -43.36 8.68 3.85
N ILE A 179 -43.70 9.60 2.95
CA ILE A 179 -42.87 9.91 1.77
C ILE A 179 -42.52 11.39 1.81
N ARG A 180 -41.23 11.70 1.68
CA ARG A 180 -40.75 13.08 1.55
C ARG A 180 -40.16 13.28 0.16
N ILE A 181 -40.73 14.23 -0.60
CA ILE A 181 -40.33 14.57 -1.95
C ILE A 181 -39.90 16.04 -1.96
N ASN A 182 -38.64 16.31 -2.29
CA ASN A 182 -38.10 17.67 -2.36
C ASN A 182 -37.38 17.91 -3.69
N ALA A 183 -37.52 19.12 -4.23
CA ALA A 183 -36.81 19.57 -5.42
C ALA A 183 -36.91 18.61 -6.63
N SER A 184 -38.01 17.86 -6.76
CA SER A 184 -38.13 16.74 -7.70
C SER A 184 -39.23 16.99 -8.74
N SER A 185 -39.16 16.29 -9.88
CA SER A 185 -40.21 16.28 -10.91
C SER A 185 -40.79 14.88 -11.05
N ILE A 186 -42.12 14.76 -10.97
CA ILE A 186 -42.89 13.55 -11.26
C ILE A 186 -43.72 13.87 -12.48
N SER A 187 -43.31 13.40 -13.66
CA SER A 187 -43.86 13.91 -14.91
C SER A 187 -44.05 12.89 -16.01
N GLN A 188 -45.04 13.11 -16.88
CA GLN A 188 -45.28 12.24 -18.05
C GLN A 188 -45.47 10.76 -17.72
N ASN A 189 -45.90 10.42 -16.50
CA ASN A 189 -46.22 9.05 -16.12
C ASN A 189 -47.65 8.73 -16.56
N ILE A 190 -47.87 7.51 -17.07
CA ILE A 190 -49.12 7.12 -17.74
C ILE A 190 -49.66 5.84 -17.10
N VAL A 191 -50.89 5.88 -16.62
CA VAL A 191 -51.59 4.71 -16.10
C VAL A 191 -52.98 4.54 -16.68
N GLN A 192 -53.46 3.30 -16.68
CA GLN A 192 -54.80 2.97 -17.18
C GLN A 192 -55.91 3.21 -16.15
N VAL A 193 -55.61 3.11 -14.85
CA VAL A 193 -56.62 3.22 -13.79
C VAL A 193 -56.40 4.51 -13.01
N SER A 194 -55.53 4.54 -12.00
CA SER A 194 -55.51 5.68 -11.08
C SER A 194 -54.10 6.12 -10.67
N GLY A 195 -53.93 7.42 -10.44
CA GLY A 195 -52.70 8.01 -9.92
C GLY A 195 -51.59 8.02 -10.96
N GLY A 196 -51.67 8.91 -11.95
CA GLY A 196 -50.65 8.99 -13.01
C GLY A 196 -49.29 9.32 -12.40
N GLY A 197 -49.21 10.40 -11.64
CA GLY A 197 -48.02 10.74 -10.87
C GLY A 197 -47.89 9.87 -9.62
N LEU A 198 -48.84 10.01 -8.68
CA LEU A 198 -48.83 9.30 -7.40
C LEU A 198 -50.16 8.60 -7.13
N TYR A 199 -50.10 7.38 -6.60
CA TYR A 199 -51.22 6.69 -5.98
C TYR A 199 -50.92 6.45 -4.50
N LEU A 200 -51.79 6.93 -3.62
CA LEU A 200 -51.64 6.80 -2.16
C LEU A 200 -52.76 5.92 -1.59
N TYR A 201 -52.40 4.71 -1.13
CA TYR A 201 -53.34 3.75 -0.56
C TYR A 201 -53.45 3.85 0.97
N LEU A 202 -54.57 4.36 1.48
CA LEU A 202 -54.99 4.42 2.89
C LEU A 202 -54.01 5.14 3.85
N TYR A 203 -54.40 6.27 4.43
CA TYR A 203 -53.68 6.90 5.57
C TYR A 203 -52.18 7.17 5.37
N ASN A 204 -51.71 7.32 4.13
CA ASN A 204 -50.33 7.70 3.85
C ASN A 204 -50.10 9.18 4.13
N THR A 205 -48.88 9.52 4.55
CA THR A 205 -48.45 10.92 4.72
C THR A 205 -47.41 11.24 3.66
N VAL A 206 -47.71 12.22 2.80
CA VAL A 206 -46.80 12.65 1.74
C VAL A 206 -46.54 14.15 1.89
N SER A 207 -45.26 14.50 1.98
CA SER A 207 -44.79 15.89 1.99
C SER A 207 -44.04 16.18 0.70
N ILE A 208 -44.49 17.18 -0.05
CA ILE A 208 -43.96 17.57 -1.35
C ILE A 208 -43.55 19.05 -1.28
N THR A 209 -42.27 19.35 -1.50
CA THR A 209 -41.74 20.71 -1.41
C THR A 209 -40.90 21.05 -2.63
N ASN A 210 -41.00 22.28 -3.13
CA ASN A 210 -40.18 22.78 -4.25
C ASN A 210 -40.21 21.86 -5.50
N SER A 211 -41.33 21.20 -5.77
CA SER A 211 -41.42 20.09 -6.72
C SER A 211 -42.49 20.30 -7.79
N PHE A 212 -42.45 19.47 -8.84
CA PHE A 212 -43.37 19.50 -9.97
C PHE A 212 -44.07 18.15 -10.11
N ILE A 213 -45.40 18.16 -10.19
CA ILE A 213 -46.20 17.01 -10.62
C ILE A 213 -46.87 17.43 -11.92
N ASP A 214 -46.30 17.04 -13.06
CA ASP A 214 -46.73 17.59 -14.34
C ASP A 214 -46.93 16.60 -15.48
N LYS A 215 -47.91 16.85 -16.35
CA LYS A 215 -48.15 16.05 -17.56
C LYS A 215 -48.40 14.56 -17.32
N ASN A 216 -48.82 14.17 -16.12
CA ASN A 216 -49.16 12.78 -15.83
C ASN A 216 -50.58 12.48 -16.31
N THR A 217 -50.82 11.24 -16.76
CA THR A 217 -52.10 10.80 -17.32
C THR A 217 -52.64 9.56 -16.61
N ALA A 218 -53.91 9.58 -16.22
CA ALA A 218 -54.61 8.45 -15.59
C ALA A 218 -56.09 8.40 -16.03
N SER A 219 -56.85 7.37 -15.64
CA SER A 219 -58.32 7.47 -15.65
C SER A 219 -58.77 8.38 -14.50
N GLU A 220 -58.27 8.16 -13.29
CA GLU A 220 -58.59 8.99 -12.12
C GLU A 220 -57.33 9.52 -11.43
N GLY A 221 -57.33 10.80 -11.03
CA GLY A 221 -56.18 11.40 -10.35
C GLY A 221 -54.95 11.47 -11.26
N GLY A 222 -55.01 12.28 -12.32
CA GLY A 222 -53.92 12.41 -13.30
C GLY A 222 -52.59 12.72 -12.62
N GLY A 223 -52.57 13.73 -11.76
CA GLY A 223 -51.44 14.03 -10.88
C GLY A 223 -51.39 13.09 -9.68
N VAL A 224 -52.38 13.18 -8.80
CA VAL A 224 -52.44 12.44 -7.54
C VAL A 224 -53.77 11.74 -7.37
N TYR A 225 -53.74 10.46 -7.02
CA TYR A 225 -54.89 9.70 -6.55
C TYR A 225 -54.69 9.29 -5.09
N THR A 226 -55.75 9.41 -4.31
CA THR A 226 -55.75 9.06 -2.88
C THR A 226 -56.93 8.18 -2.52
N ASP A 227 -56.65 7.02 -1.96
CA ASP A 227 -57.62 6.05 -1.47
C ASP A 227 -57.75 6.21 0.05
N ASN A 228 -58.80 6.87 0.54
CA ASN A 228 -59.12 7.17 1.95
C ASN A 228 -58.05 7.88 2.83
N SER A 229 -58.43 9.05 3.36
CA SER A 229 -57.91 9.75 4.56
C SER A 229 -56.39 9.79 4.76
N GLY A 230 -55.63 9.96 3.68
CA GLY A 230 -54.22 10.33 3.74
C GLY A 230 -53.99 11.83 3.99
N TYR A 231 -52.77 12.19 4.36
CA TYR A 231 -52.31 13.57 4.49
C TYR A 231 -51.40 13.94 3.32
N LEU A 232 -51.81 14.94 2.55
CA LEU A 232 -51.03 15.45 1.42
C LEU A 232 -50.61 16.89 1.70
N ASN A 233 -49.35 17.09 2.09
CA ASN A 233 -48.78 18.41 2.32
C ASN A 233 -47.94 18.83 1.10
N VAL A 234 -48.31 19.92 0.44
CA VAL A 234 -47.63 20.41 -0.76
C VAL A 234 -47.32 21.90 -0.59
N THR A 235 -46.04 22.25 -0.64
CA THR A 235 -45.60 23.65 -0.50
C THR A 235 -44.66 24.07 -1.62
N ASN A 236 -44.75 25.33 -2.06
CA ASN A 236 -43.86 25.93 -3.06
C ASN A 236 -43.71 25.09 -4.33
N SER A 237 -44.79 24.47 -4.80
CA SER A 237 -44.75 23.41 -5.82
C SER A 237 -45.81 23.64 -6.91
N SER A 238 -45.72 22.90 -8.01
CA SER A 238 -46.67 22.98 -9.12
C SER A 238 -47.32 21.63 -9.38
N ILE A 239 -48.65 21.59 -9.48
CA ILE A 239 -49.41 20.44 -9.99
C ILE A 239 -50.06 20.89 -11.29
N SER A 240 -49.50 20.50 -12.42
CA SER A 240 -49.81 21.18 -13.69
C SER A 240 -49.91 20.27 -14.90
N PHE A 241 -50.80 20.60 -15.84
CA PHE A 241 -50.95 19.89 -17.10
C PHE A 241 -51.23 18.39 -16.96
N ASN A 242 -51.72 17.94 -15.80
CA ASN A 242 -52.09 16.54 -15.59
C ASN A 242 -53.46 16.26 -16.19
N ILE A 243 -53.65 15.06 -16.72
CA ILE A 243 -54.83 14.63 -17.47
C ILE A 243 -55.48 13.43 -16.79
N ALA A 244 -56.79 13.51 -16.54
CA ALA A 244 -57.61 12.40 -16.10
C ALA A 244 -58.72 12.12 -17.12
N ASN A 245 -58.78 10.89 -17.64
CA ASN A 245 -59.80 10.49 -18.62
C ASN A 245 -61.19 10.31 -18.00
N SER A 246 -61.28 10.16 -16.68
CA SER A 246 -62.50 10.09 -15.88
C SER A 246 -62.58 11.27 -14.90
N ARG A 247 -61.74 11.33 -13.85
CA ARG A 247 -61.91 12.29 -12.75
C ARG A 247 -60.62 12.86 -12.18
N GLY A 248 -60.60 14.15 -11.86
CA GLY A 248 -59.52 14.77 -11.09
C GLY A 248 -58.20 14.86 -11.83
N GLY A 249 -58.07 15.83 -12.73
CA GLY A 249 -56.83 16.04 -13.48
C GLY A 249 -55.62 16.25 -12.56
N ALA A 250 -55.74 17.13 -11.56
CA ALA A 250 -54.69 17.37 -10.58
C ALA A 250 -54.72 16.35 -9.43
N LYS A 251 -55.89 16.17 -8.81
CA LYS A 251 -56.07 15.35 -7.61
C LYS A 251 -57.44 14.67 -7.60
N TYR A 252 -57.51 13.43 -7.15
CA TYR A 252 -58.80 12.76 -6.88
C TYR A 252 -58.76 11.94 -5.60
N GLY A 253 -59.84 12.01 -4.82
CA GLY A 253 -60.03 11.25 -3.58
C GLY A 253 -60.17 12.11 -2.31
N MET A 254 -60.54 11.44 -1.21
CA MET A 254 -60.86 12.07 0.08
C MET A 254 -59.63 12.12 1.00
N THR A 255 -58.86 13.19 0.93
CA THR A 255 -57.75 13.47 1.85
C THR A 255 -57.93 14.77 2.59
N THR A 256 -57.17 14.92 3.68
CA THR A 256 -56.86 16.22 4.26
C THR A 256 -55.54 16.70 3.66
N GLY A 257 -55.59 17.78 2.90
CA GLY A 257 -54.45 18.36 2.20
C GLY A 257 -54.11 19.75 2.71
N TYR A 258 -52.82 20.04 2.83
CA TYR A 258 -52.34 21.40 3.10
C TYR A 258 -51.53 21.87 1.90
N PHE A 259 -52.02 22.90 1.21
CA PHE A 259 -51.43 23.45 0.00
C PHE A 259 -51.04 24.90 0.23
N LYS A 260 -49.76 25.21 0.07
CA LYS A 260 -49.22 26.54 0.30
C LYS A 260 -48.30 26.99 -0.84
N HIS A 261 -48.57 28.14 -1.46
CA HIS A 261 -47.84 28.57 -2.66
C HIS A 261 -47.85 27.51 -3.77
N VAL A 262 -49.00 26.86 -3.96
CA VAL A 262 -49.15 25.81 -4.98
C VAL A 262 -49.81 26.36 -6.23
N LYS A 263 -49.23 26.02 -7.39
CA LYS A 263 -49.76 26.33 -8.71
C LYS A 263 -50.49 25.13 -9.29
N PHE A 264 -51.80 25.22 -9.38
CA PHE A 264 -52.67 24.28 -10.07
C PHE A 264 -52.98 24.81 -11.46
N ILE A 265 -52.16 24.44 -12.46
CA ILE A 265 -52.21 25.07 -13.79
C ILE A 265 -52.49 24.07 -14.89
N GLY A 266 -53.48 24.31 -15.74
CA GLY A 266 -53.63 23.56 -16.99
C GLY A 266 -54.07 22.11 -16.81
N ASN A 267 -54.53 21.70 -15.63
CA ASN A 267 -54.99 20.34 -15.40
C ASN A 267 -56.35 20.11 -16.05
N ARG A 268 -56.57 18.89 -16.53
CA ARG A 268 -57.75 18.52 -17.31
C ARG A 268 -58.32 17.20 -16.81
N GLY A 269 -59.61 17.18 -16.51
CA GLY A 269 -60.36 15.96 -16.20
C GLY A 269 -61.58 15.82 -17.10
N HIS A 270 -62.15 14.63 -17.21
CA HIS A 270 -63.48 14.49 -17.82
C HIS A 270 -64.55 15.07 -16.89
N GLU A 271 -64.62 14.57 -15.66
CA GLU A 271 -65.34 15.12 -14.52
C GLU A 271 -64.32 15.68 -13.49
N ARG A 272 -64.74 16.59 -12.60
CA ARG A 272 -63.87 17.16 -11.55
C ARG A 272 -62.51 17.61 -12.09
N GLY A 273 -62.54 18.54 -13.04
CA GLY A 273 -61.40 18.81 -13.94
C GLY A 273 -60.08 19.09 -13.24
N LEU A 274 -60.16 19.80 -12.11
CA LEU A 274 -59.03 19.94 -11.20
C LEU A 274 -59.02 18.79 -10.18
N GLY A 275 -60.10 18.62 -9.41
CA GLY A 275 -60.14 17.56 -8.41
C GLY A 275 -61.12 17.71 -7.26
N ASP A 276 -61.04 16.74 -6.36
CA ASP A 276 -61.71 16.78 -5.06
C ASP A 276 -60.83 17.48 -4.02
N PHE A 277 -61.40 18.49 -3.38
CA PHE A 277 -60.81 19.22 -2.28
C PHE A 277 -61.62 18.97 -1.02
N GLY A 278 -61.16 18.04 -0.20
CA GLY A 278 -61.84 17.62 1.02
C GLY A 278 -61.64 18.63 2.15
N ALA A 279 -61.25 18.14 3.33
CA ALA A 279 -60.81 18.97 4.47
C ALA A 279 -59.49 19.72 4.20
N ASP A 280 -59.34 20.23 2.98
CA ASP A 280 -58.13 20.81 2.44
C ASP A 280 -58.01 22.28 2.84
N THR A 281 -56.78 22.75 3.01
CA THR A 281 -56.45 24.16 3.24
C THR A 281 -55.53 24.63 2.13
N LEU A 282 -55.96 25.64 1.38
CA LEU A 282 -55.22 26.29 0.30
C LEU A 282 -54.89 27.71 0.71
N LYS A 283 -53.60 28.05 0.77
CA LYS A 283 -53.13 29.41 1.10
C LYS A 283 -52.13 29.90 0.06
N ASN A 284 -52.35 31.11 -0.46
CA ASN A 284 -51.50 31.72 -1.47
C ASN A 284 -51.36 30.85 -2.74
N CYS A 285 -52.44 30.16 -3.13
CA CYS A 285 -52.44 29.25 -4.27
C CYS A 285 -52.96 29.93 -5.54
N THR A 286 -52.50 29.45 -6.70
CA THR A 286 -53.01 29.85 -8.01
C THR A 286 -53.66 28.67 -8.70
N ILE A 287 -54.95 28.74 -8.97
CA ILE A 287 -55.73 27.78 -9.74
C ILE A 287 -56.07 28.42 -11.08
N ALA A 288 -55.34 28.06 -12.14
CA ALA A 288 -55.48 28.72 -13.42
C ALA A 288 -55.53 27.79 -14.63
N ASN A 289 -56.31 28.15 -15.64
CA ASN A 289 -56.37 27.45 -16.93
C ASN A 289 -56.71 25.96 -16.84
N ASN A 290 -57.37 25.52 -15.77
CA ASN A 290 -57.81 24.13 -15.65
C ASN A 290 -59.15 23.96 -16.39
N SER A 291 -59.43 22.73 -16.85
CA SER A 291 -60.60 22.45 -17.70
C SER A 291 -61.29 21.13 -17.37
N THR A 292 -62.59 21.06 -17.62
CA THR A 292 -63.31 19.78 -17.83
C THR A 292 -63.65 19.53 -19.28
N THR A 293 -63.92 18.26 -19.60
CA THR A 293 -64.35 17.84 -20.94
C THR A 293 -65.66 17.09 -20.98
N GLY A 294 -66.11 16.54 -19.85
CA GLY A 294 -67.33 15.76 -19.76
C GLY A 294 -68.56 16.65 -19.77
N ASN A 295 -69.66 16.20 -20.37
CA ASN A 295 -70.90 16.97 -20.44
C ASN A 295 -71.93 16.50 -19.40
N SER A 296 -71.47 15.96 -18.26
CA SER A 296 -72.35 15.51 -17.18
C SER A 296 -72.59 16.62 -16.15
N PRO A 297 -73.67 16.57 -15.35
CA PRO A 297 -73.87 17.48 -14.22
C PRO A 297 -72.70 17.48 -13.22
N ASN A 298 -72.00 16.35 -13.10
CA ASN A 298 -70.83 16.16 -12.22
C ASN A 298 -69.50 16.62 -12.86
N SER A 299 -69.58 17.37 -13.95
CA SER A 299 -68.39 17.86 -14.67
C SER A 299 -67.90 19.21 -14.12
N GLU A 300 -68.09 19.49 -12.83
CA GLU A 300 -67.49 20.64 -12.13
C GLU A 300 -65.96 20.63 -12.22
N LEU A 301 -65.31 21.77 -11.99
CA LEU A 301 -63.86 21.81 -11.91
C LEU A 301 -63.37 21.31 -10.54
N ILE A 302 -64.00 21.80 -9.48
CA ILE A 302 -63.65 21.56 -8.08
C ILE A 302 -64.87 21.01 -7.36
N SER A 303 -64.72 19.85 -6.73
CA SER A 303 -65.72 19.27 -5.85
C SER A 303 -65.22 19.34 -4.40
N ILE A 304 -66.07 19.81 -3.48
CA ILE A 304 -65.75 20.01 -2.06
C ILE A 304 -66.66 19.10 -1.23
N PRO A 305 -66.29 17.81 -1.04
CA PRO A 305 -67.07 16.83 -0.30
C PRO A 305 -66.96 16.94 1.24
N MET A 306 -66.00 17.72 1.74
CA MET A 306 -65.79 18.04 3.16
C MET A 306 -65.29 19.49 3.24
N GLY A 307 -65.60 20.25 4.30
CA GLY A 307 -65.34 21.69 4.35
C GLY A 307 -63.89 22.08 4.02
N CYS A 308 -63.69 23.10 3.19
CA CYS A 308 -62.39 23.50 2.65
C CYS A 308 -62.09 24.98 2.96
N PHE A 309 -60.81 25.31 3.20
CA PHE A 309 -60.37 26.68 3.51
C PHE A 309 -59.47 27.20 2.40
N ILE A 310 -59.92 28.24 1.69
CA ILE A 310 -59.16 28.89 0.61
C ILE A 310 -58.91 30.35 0.98
N GLU A 311 -57.64 30.71 1.18
CA GLU A 311 -57.23 32.04 1.64
C GLU A 311 -56.17 32.64 0.72
N ASN A 312 -56.24 33.96 0.47
CA ASN A 312 -55.25 34.73 -0.30
C ASN A 312 -54.90 34.10 -1.66
N SER A 313 -55.90 33.53 -2.34
CA SER A 313 -55.67 32.68 -3.51
C SER A 313 -56.34 33.24 -4.77
N GLN A 314 -55.94 32.72 -5.93
CA GLN A 314 -56.44 33.15 -7.22
C GLN A 314 -57.07 31.96 -7.96
N ILE A 315 -58.29 32.12 -8.44
CA ILE A 315 -59.00 31.16 -9.29
C ILE A 315 -59.34 31.88 -10.60
N VAL A 316 -58.55 31.62 -11.64
CA VAL A 316 -58.49 32.49 -12.82
C VAL A 316 -58.52 31.71 -14.13
N SER A 317 -59.38 32.12 -15.07
CA SER A 317 -59.41 31.56 -16.43
C SER A 317 -59.58 30.04 -16.50
N ASN A 318 -60.26 29.45 -15.51
CA ASN A 318 -60.64 28.06 -15.57
C ASN A 318 -61.92 27.90 -16.39
N SER A 319 -62.10 26.72 -16.97
CA SER A 319 -63.28 26.41 -17.77
C SER A 319 -63.92 25.10 -17.32
N THR A 320 -65.23 25.03 -17.41
CA THR A 320 -65.97 23.80 -17.19
C THR A 320 -67.04 23.61 -18.26
N THR A 321 -67.36 22.37 -18.55
CA THR A 321 -68.49 21.96 -19.38
C THR A 321 -69.77 21.71 -18.58
N SER A 322 -69.73 21.76 -17.23
CA SER A 322 -70.89 21.73 -16.34
C SER A 322 -71.47 23.13 -16.10
N ASN A 323 -72.63 23.23 -15.45
CA ASN A 323 -73.28 24.47 -15.02
C ASN A 323 -72.68 25.08 -13.74
N GLN A 324 -71.69 24.41 -13.13
CA GLN A 324 -71.02 24.83 -11.90
C GLN A 324 -69.51 24.62 -12.01
N LEU A 325 -68.71 25.61 -11.57
CA LEU A 325 -67.25 25.46 -11.51
C LEU A 325 -66.82 24.81 -10.20
N ILE A 326 -67.36 25.29 -9.08
CA ILE A 326 -67.10 24.78 -7.73
C ILE A 326 -68.41 24.27 -7.16
N MET A 327 -68.42 23.00 -6.74
CA MET A 327 -69.54 22.37 -6.07
C MET A 327 -69.18 22.10 -4.60
N VAL A 328 -69.91 22.73 -3.68
CA VAL A 328 -69.82 22.47 -2.24
C VAL A 328 -70.92 21.51 -1.86
N LEU A 329 -70.53 20.35 -1.36
CA LEU A 329 -71.44 19.31 -0.88
C LEU A 329 -71.66 19.45 0.64
N GLY A 330 -72.66 18.73 1.15
CA GLY A 330 -73.17 18.90 2.51
C GLY A 330 -72.28 18.36 3.63
N ASN A 331 -71.67 19.25 4.45
CA ASN A 331 -70.57 18.89 5.34
C ASN A 331 -70.76 19.34 6.79
N ASN A 332 -70.19 18.59 7.75
CA ASN A 332 -70.07 19.00 9.16
C ASN A 332 -68.96 20.05 9.43
N ASN A 333 -68.27 20.54 8.40
CA ASN A 333 -67.20 21.53 8.49
C ASN A 333 -67.47 22.69 7.52
N PRO A 334 -67.21 23.95 7.92
CA PRO A 334 -67.47 25.11 7.06
C PRO A 334 -66.53 25.15 5.86
N THR A 335 -67.04 25.65 4.74
CA THR A 335 -66.21 26.03 3.58
C THR A 335 -66.01 27.54 3.59
N ILE A 336 -64.75 27.99 3.60
CA ILE A 336 -64.37 29.40 3.73
C ILE A 336 -63.50 29.84 2.56
N PHE A 337 -63.92 30.91 1.90
CA PHE A 337 -63.12 31.67 0.95
C PHE A 337 -62.84 33.07 1.53
N LYS A 338 -61.58 33.47 1.60
CA LYS A 338 -61.20 34.79 2.13
C LYS A 338 -60.06 35.37 1.31
N ASN A 339 -60.17 36.64 0.91
CA ASN A 339 -59.15 37.29 0.08
C ASN A 339 -58.89 36.52 -1.24
N VAL A 340 -59.96 36.04 -1.89
CA VAL A 340 -59.85 35.23 -3.12
C VAL A 340 -60.23 36.06 -4.34
N THR A 341 -59.43 35.97 -5.40
CA THR A 341 -59.77 36.58 -6.69
C THR A 341 -60.31 35.54 -7.65
N PHE A 342 -61.53 35.77 -8.13
CA PHE A 342 -62.27 34.96 -9.09
C PHE A 342 -62.40 35.73 -10.40
N PHE A 343 -61.57 35.41 -11.40
CA PHE A 343 -61.48 36.19 -12.63
C PHE A 343 -61.65 35.34 -13.90
N ASN A 344 -62.61 35.73 -14.75
CA ASN A 344 -62.83 35.18 -16.09
C ASN A 344 -62.92 33.64 -16.13
N ASN A 345 -63.57 33.03 -15.13
CA ASN A 345 -63.84 31.60 -15.15
C ASN A 345 -65.14 31.34 -15.93
N ARG A 346 -65.16 30.29 -16.75
CA ARG A 346 -66.22 30.05 -17.73
C ARG A 346 -66.87 28.69 -17.55
N ASN A 347 -68.16 28.60 -17.86
CA ASN A 347 -68.90 27.36 -18.04
C ASN A 347 -69.55 27.32 -19.44
N SER A 348 -69.89 26.12 -19.93
CA SER A 348 -70.46 25.90 -21.28
C SER A 348 -71.91 26.37 -21.44
N GLN A 349 -72.61 26.61 -20.33
CA GLN A 349 -74.00 27.07 -20.30
C GLN A 349 -74.00 28.59 -20.11
N LEU A 350 -74.42 29.36 -21.12
CA LEU A 350 -74.49 30.83 -21.06
C LEU A 350 -75.16 31.31 -19.75
N ASN A 351 -74.55 32.30 -19.07
CA ASN A 351 -75.01 32.92 -17.81
C ASN A 351 -75.07 32.03 -16.55
N SER A 352 -74.02 31.24 -16.25
CA SER A 352 -74.12 30.18 -15.23
C SER A 352 -73.19 30.31 -14.01
N THR A 353 -73.61 29.61 -12.96
CA THR A 353 -73.17 29.58 -11.55
C THR A 353 -71.67 29.26 -11.37
N PHE A 354 -70.93 30.09 -10.65
CA PHE A 354 -69.51 29.90 -10.38
C PHE A 354 -69.28 29.02 -9.13
N ILE A 355 -69.90 29.35 -8.00
CA ILE A 355 -69.93 28.51 -6.79
C ILE A 355 -71.37 28.08 -6.50
N ARG A 356 -71.62 26.76 -6.40
CA ARG A 356 -72.91 26.19 -6.01
C ARG A 356 -72.79 25.45 -4.68
N SER A 357 -73.63 25.80 -3.71
CA SER A 357 -73.78 25.04 -2.46
C SER A 357 -74.99 24.11 -2.52
N TRP A 358 -74.77 22.83 -2.22
CA TRP A 358 -75.81 21.80 -2.19
C TRP A 358 -75.71 20.98 -0.89
N ASN A 359 -76.77 21.02 -0.07
CA ASN A 359 -76.95 20.21 1.14
C ASN A 359 -76.00 20.53 2.32
N ASP A 360 -75.32 21.68 2.34
CA ASP A 360 -74.44 22.20 3.41
C ASP A 360 -75.19 22.75 4.65
N PRO A 361 -75.12 22.08 5.81
CA PRO A 361 -75.82 22.52 7.01
C PRO A 361 -75.15 23.68 7.78
N ILE A 362 -73.91 24.10 7.43
CA ILE A 362 -73.12 25.05 8.27
C ILE A 362 -72.87 26.40 7.58
N SER A 363 -73.42 26.61 6.38
CA SER A 363 -73.20 27.77 5.51
C SER A 363 -71.76 27.91 5.01
N MET A 364 -71.65 28.25 3.73
CA MET A 364 -70.40 28.71 3.15
C MET A 364 -70.18 30.19 3.49
N SER A 365 -68.92 30.60 3.65
CA SER A 365 -68.53 32.00 3.84
C SER A 365 -67.51 32.43 2.80
N ILE A 366 -67.78 33.55 2.12
CA ILE A 366 -66.90 34.16 1.11
C ILE A 366 -66.78 35.65 1.46
N THR A 367 -65.59 36.12 1.83
CA THR A 367 -65.40 37.52 2.27
C THR A 367 -64.14 38.15 1.71
N ASN A 368 -64.11 39.49 1.61
CA ASN A 368 -62.95 40.27 1.15
C ASN A 368 -62.42 39.79 -0.21
N SER A 369 -63.30 39.35 -1.10
CA SER A 369 -62.97 38.65 -2.34
C SER A 369 -63.45 39.44 -3.56
N ASN A 370 -62.79 39.20 -4.70
CA ASN A 370 -63.08 39.87 -5.96
C ASN A 370 -63.72 38.88 -6.95
N PHE A 371 -64.90 39.20 -7.45
CA PHE A 371 -65.58 38.51 -8.53
C PHE A 371 -65.61 39.40 -9.76
N GLN A 372 -65.03 38.96 -10.87
CA GLN A 372 -65.14 39.69 -12.13
C GLN A 372 -65.20 38.75 -13.35
N GLY A 373 -66.25 38.94 -14.15
CA GLY A 373 -66.42 38.25 -15.42
C GLY A 373 -66.79 36.77 -15.27
N ASN A 374 -67.49 36.42 -14.18
CA ASN A 374 -67.95 35.05 -13.91
C ASN A 374 -69.47 34.87 -14.16
N GLY A 375 -70.23 35.94 -14.34
CA GLY A 375 -71.66 35.88 -14.65
C GLY A 375 -72.53 35.66 -13.40
N LYS A 376 -72.96 34.42 -13.13
CA LYS A 376 -73.68 34.10 -11.89
C LYS A 376 -72.67 33.60 -10.86
N ALA A 377 -72.20 34.46 -9.96
CA ALA A 377 -71.09 34.16 -9.07
C ALA A 377 -71.41 33.10 -8.00
N ILE A 378 -72.51 33.25 -7.25
CA ILE A 378 -72.83 32.34 -6.14
C ILE A 378 -74.30 31.93 -6.23
N VAL A 379 -74.54 30.63 -6.14
CA VAL A 379 -75.87 30.07 -5.92
C VAL A 379 -75.83 29.17 -4.70
N ASN A 380 -76.67 29.49 -3.74
CA ASN A 380 -76.94 28.62 -2.62
C ASN A 380 -78.30 27.95 -2.84
N ASP A 381 -78.35 26.65 -3.09
CA ASP A 381 -79.62 25.95 -3.33
C ASP A 381 -80.37 25.64 -2.01
N ILE A 382 -79.81 26.08 -0.87
CA ILE A 382 -80.31 25.82 0.48
C ILE A 382 -81.07 27.06 0.99
N ASN A 383 -82.35 26.91 1.29
CA ASN A 383 -83.23 28.01 1.68
C ASN A 383 -83.33 28.26 3.20
N TYR A 384 -82.76 27.38 4.03
CA TYR A 384 -82.78 27.49 5.50
C TYR A 384 -81.43 27.91 6.11
N VAL A 385 -80.38 28.05 5.29
CA VAL A 385 -79.04 28.50 5.70
C VAL A 385 -78.53 29.52 4.68
N ILE A 386 -78.29 30.77 5.10
CA ILE A 386 -77.81 31.84 4.22
C ILE A 386 -76.29 31.77 4.08
N THR A 387 -75.78 31.79 2.85
CA THR A 387 -74.34 31.90 2.58
C THR A 387 -73.88 33.33 2.84
N ASN A 388 -72.83 33.53 3.64
CA ASN A 388 -72.26 34.87 3.85
C ASN A 388 -71.33 35.22 2.68
N ALA A 389 -71.66 36.28 1.94
CA ALA A 389 -70.88 36.82 0.83
C ALA A 389 -70.63 38.34 0.98
N SER A 390 -70.46 38.81 2.22
CA SER A 390 -70.19 40.23 2.54
C SER A 390 -68.74 40.65 2.27
N ASN A 391 -68.52 41.96 2.16
CA ASN A 391 -67.25 42.62 1.88
C ASN A 391 -66.58 42.15 0.59
N ASN A 392 -67.36 41.77 -0.43
CA ASN A 392 -66.81 41.36 -1.73
C ASN A 392 -67.02 42.46 -2.79
N TRP A 393 -66.13 42.54 -3.77
CA TRP A 393 -66.35 43.29 -5.00
C TRP A 393 -66.86 42.38 -6.11
N TRP A 394 -67.78 42.89 -6.92
CA TRP A 394 -68.55 42.09 -7.89
C TRP A 394 -68.32 42.51 -9.33
N GLY A 395 -67.13 43.06 -9.62
CA GLY A 395 -66.67 43.39 -10.97
C GLY A 395 -67.04 44.81 -11.41
N ILE A 396 -67.92 45.47 -10.65
CA ILE A 396 -68.39 46.83 -10.88
C ILE A 396 -68.87 47.45 -9.56
N SER A 397 -68.89 48.79 -9.50
CA SER A 397 -69.23 49.56 -8.31
C SER A 397 -70.68 49.43 -7.83
N SER A 398 -71.61 49.08 -8.73
CA SER A 398 -73.01 48.88 -8.37
C SER A 398 -73.25 47.65 -7.49
N GLY A 399 -72.25 46.79 -7.29
CA GLY A 399 -72.40 45.51 -6.60
C GLY A 399 -73.09 44.44 -7.46
N PRO A 400 -73.38 43.27 -6.87
CA PRO A 400 -73.95 42.13 -7.57
C PRO A 400 -75.44 42.32 -7.81
N TYR A 401 -76.00 41.75 -8.88
CA TYR A 401 -77.44 41.54 -8.91
C TYR A 401 -77.85 40.57 -7.79
N HIS A 402 -78.69 41.03 -6.87
CA HIS A 402 -79.31 40.20 -5.83
C HIS A 402 -80.83 40.46 -5.79
N PRO A 403 -81.71 39.44 -5.82
CA PRO A 403 -83.17 39.64 -5.94
C PRO A 403 -83.84 40.55 -4.90
N SER A 404 -83.36 40.58 -3.65
CA SER A 404 -83.87 41.49 -2.60
C SER A 404 -82.87 42.54 -2.11
N GLN A 405 -81.60 42.18 -1.86
CA GLN A 405 -80.59 43.10 -1.32
C GLN A 405 -80.04 44.12 -2.32
N ASN A 406 -80.03 43.81 -3.63
CA ASN A 406 -79.54 44.73 -4.67
C ASN A 406 -80.13 44.41 -6.08
N PRO A 407 -81.42 44.67 -6.33
CA PRO A 407 -82.09 44.27 -7.58
C PRO A 407 -81.59 45.00 -8.84
N THR A 408 -80.88 46.12 -8.67
CA THR A 408 -80.33 46.95 -9.76
C THR A 408 -78.83 46.74 -10.00
N GLY A 409 -78.19 45.85 -9.24
CA GLY A 409 -76.76 45.56 -9.41
C GLY A 409 -76.45 44.99 -10.79
N LEU A 410 -75.37 45.45 -11.42
CA LEU A 410 -74.91 45.01 -12.73
C LEU A 410 -73.70 44.07 -12.67
N GLY A 411 -73.18 43.81 -11.47
CA GLY A 411 -72.03 42.92 -11.26
C GLY A 411 -72.39 41.44 -11.37
N ASP A 412 -71.40 40.58 -11.10
CA ASP A 412 -71.61 39.14 -11.06
C ASP A 412 -72.74 38.81 -10.06
N SER A 413 -73.76 38.06 -10.51
CA SER A 413 -75.05 37.90 -9.82
C SER A 413 -75.07 36.79 -8.77
N VAL A 414 -76.00 36.87 -7.81
CA VAL A 414 -76.26 35.83 -6.80
C VAL A 414 -77.76 35.51 -6.67
N ASN A 415 -78.13 34.43 -5.97
CA ASN A 415 -79.54 34.16 -5.63
C ASN A 415 -79.93 34.68 -4.25
N MET A 416 -81.22 34.59 -3.91
CA MET A 416 -81.79 35.18 -2.67
C MET A 416 -81.29 34.57 -1.35
N PHE A 417 -80.51 33.48 -1.41
CA PHE A 417 -80.01 32.75 -0.24
C PHE A 417 -78.53 33.06 0.05
N VAL A 418 -78.04 34.20 -0.43
CA VAL A 418 -76.66 34.69 -0.29
C VAL A 418 -76.68 36.12 0.25
N ASN A 419 -76.05 36.38 1.39
CA ASN A 419 -75.95 37.74 1.95
C ASN A 419 -74.77 38.49 1.33
N VAL A 420 -75.02 39.56 0.57
CA VAL A 420 -73.98 40.36 -0.11
C VAL A 420 -73.66 41.70 0.58
N THR A 421 -74.29 42.00 1.72
CA THR A 421 -74.17 43.33 2.36
C THR A 421 -73.20 43.31 3.55
N PRO A 422 -72.29 44.29 3.65
CA PRO A 422 -71.97 45.31 2.63
C PRO A 422 -71.22 44.71 1.44
N TRP A 423 -71.33 45.30 0.25
CA TRP A 423 -70.46 45.00 -0.90
C TRP A 423 -69.48 46.16 -1.13
N LEU A 424 -68.37 45.88 -1.79
CA LEU A 424 -67.36 46.87 -2.13
C LEU A 424 -67.69 47.55 -3.46
N THR A 425 -67.48 48.87 -3.52
CA THR A 425 -67.79 49.71 -4.71
C THR A 425 -66.59 49.93 -5.62
N ILE A 426 -65.40 49.70 -5.13
CA ILE A 426 -64.22 49.49 -5.95
C ILE A 426 -63.79 48.04 -5.75
N PRO A 427 -63.09 47.44 -6.72
CA PRO A 427 -62.40 46.21 -6.42
C PRO A 427 -61.65 46.35 -5.11
N ASP A 428 -61.69 45.30 -4.29
CA ASP A 428 -60.67 45.09 -3.29
C ASP A 428 -59.35 44.77 -4.03
N THR A 429 -58.87 45.77 -4.77
CA THR A 429 -57.76 45.62 -5.73
C THR A 429 -56.45 45.97 -5.08
N THR A 430 -56.50 46.74 -4.01
CA THR A 430 -55.30 47.39 -3.51
C THR A 430 -55.23 47.18 -2.03
N ALA A 431 -54.90 45.94 -1.66
CA ALA A 431 -53.71 45.77 -0.86
C ALA A 431 -52.72 46.88 -1.25
N PRO A 432 -52.34 47.83 -0.37
CA PRO A 432 -51.42 48.91 -0.72
C PRO A 432 -50.35 48.37 -1.65
N PRO A 433 -50.30 48.87 -2.91
CA PRO A 433 -49.62 48.17 -3.99
C PRO A 433 -48.12 48.09 -3.77
N ILE A 434 -47.62 48.90 -2.83
CA ILE A 434 -46.27 48.92 -2.34
C ILE A 434 -46.29 48.33 -0.93
N PRO A 435 -45.91 47.04 -0.78
CA PRO A 435 -45.51 46.47 0.50
C PRO A 435 -44.46 47.32 1.20
N ALA A 436 -44.29 47.13 2.51
CA ALA A 436 -43.23 47.82 3.23
C ALA A 436 -41.89 47.51 2.53
N GLN A 437 -41.24 48.55 2.03
CA GLN A 437 -40.03 48.42 1.21
C GLN A 437 -38.81 48.38 2.10
N ASN A 438 -37.76 47.71 1.62
CA ASN A 438 -36.48 47.62 2.31
C ASN A 438 -36.61 47.14 3.77
N VAL A 439 -37.60 46.28 4.05
CA VAL A 439 -37.70 45.61 5.34
C VAL A 439 -36.42 44.82 5.55
N LYS A 440 -35.73 45.16 6.63
CA LYS A 440 -34.44 44.61 7.00
C LYS A 440 -34.44 44.34 8.49
N ILE A 441 -33.79 43.24 8.86
CA ILE A 441 -33.36 43.03 10.22
C ILE A 441 -32.23 44.01 10.49
N SER A 442 -32.44 44.97 11.38
CA SER A 442 -31.38 45.89 11.80
C SER A 442 -30.53 45.27 12.90
N SER A 443 -31.12 44.42 13.74
CA SER A 443 -30.42 43.59 14.73
C SER A 443 -31.36 42.50 15.25
N SER A 444 -30.81 41.41 15.77
CA SER A 444 -31.56 40.45 16.58
C SER A 444 -30.77 40.13 17.83
N GLY A 445 -31.48 39.88 18.93
CA GLY A 445 -30.90 39.52 20.21
C GLY A 445 -31.62 38.34 20.86
N LYS A 446 -31.45 38.21 22.18
CA LYS A 446 -31.83 37.04 22.97
C LYS A 446 -33.33 36.76 22.93
N ASP A 447 -34.09 37.83 22.95
CA ASP A 447 -35.53 37.86 23.09
C ASP A 447 -36.13 38.98 22.23
N TYR A 448 -35.36 39.52 21.29
CA TYR A 448 -35.80 40.63 20.46
C TYR A 448 -35.32 40.53 19.03
N ILE A 449 -36.09 41.13 18.12
CA ILE A 449 -35.70 41.38 16.74
C ILE A 449 -36.06 42.82 16.40
N SER A 450 -35.07 43.58 15.97
CA SER A 450 -35.22 44.96 15.52
C SER A 450 -35.31 44.99 14.00
N LEU A 451 -36.29 45.73 13.51
CA LEU A 451 -36.63 45.86 12.11
C LEU A 451 -36.56 47.33 11.71
N THR A 452 -36.20 47.56 10.46
CA THR A 452 -36.26 48.87 9.81
C THR A 452 -36.85 48.68 8.42
N TRP A 453 -37.65 49.64 7.97
CA TRP A 453 -38.22 49.68 6.63
C TRP A 453 -38.41 51.13 6.18
N ASP A 454 -38.66 51.32 4.89
CA ASP A 454 -38.86 52.66 4.35
C ASP A 454 -40.29 53.17 4.62
N THR A 455 -40.43 54.49 4.77
CA THR A 455 -41.74 55.14 4.79
C THR A 455 -42.48 54.86 3.48
N SER A 456 -43.74 54.42 3.58
CA SER A 456 -44.59 54.08 2.45
C SER A 456 -45.12 55.37 1.82
N LEU A 457 -45.09 55.44 0.50
CA LEU A 457 -45.46 56.62 -0.27
C LEU A 457 -46.93 56.60 -0.72
N ILE A 458 -47.75 55.68 -0.20
CA ILE A 458 -49.18 55.63 -0.51
C ILE A 458 -49.90 56.84 0.11
N SER A 459 -50.83 57.43 -0.63
CA SER A 459 -51.52 58.67 -0.24
C SER A 459 -52.51 58.48 0.93
N ASP A 460 -52.88 57.26 1.23
CA ASP A 460 -53.86 56.84 2.24
C ASP A 460 -53.24 55.91 3.30
N LEU A 461 -51.93 56.07 3.58
CA LEU A 461 -51.21 55.33 4.62
C LEU A 461 -51.89 55.52 5.99
N LYS A 462 -52.31 54.42 6.61
CA LYS A 462 -52.78 54.42 8.00
C LYS A 462 -51.69 53.96 8.97
N GLY A 463 -50.93 52.92 8.61
CA GLY A 463 -49.84 52.41 9.44
C GLY A 463 -49.24 51.12 8.91
N TYR A 464 -48.47 50.47 9.77
CA TYR A 464 -47.81 49.20 9.48
C TYR A 464 -48.21 48.15 10.49
N LYS A 465 -48.30 46.90 10.04
CA LYS A 465 -48.36 45.75 10.93
C LYS A 465 -47.17 44.86 10.69
N ILE A 466 -46.57 44.45 11.80
CA ILE A 466 -45.52 43.45 11.80
C ILE A 466 -46.18 42.12 12.04
N TYR A 467 -45.99 41.21 11.10
CA TYR A 467 -46.41 39.83 11.20
C TYR A 467 -45.20 38.98 11.47
N TYR A 468 -45.29 38.09 12.45
CA TYR A 468 -44.19 37.20 12.77
C TYR A 468 -44.64 35.84 13.31
N ASP A 469 -43.87 34.81 13.00
CA ASP A 469 -44.10 33.46 13.49
C ASP A 469 -42.80 32.66 13.48
N THR A 470 -42.85 31.45 13.98
CA THR A 470 -41.72 30.56 14.17
C THR A 470 -41.37 29.70 12.94
N ASP A 471 -42.18 29.77 11.88
CA ASP A 471 -42.04 29.04 10.63
C ASP A 471 -41.98 29.97 9.40
N SER A 472 -41.24 29.55 8.34
CA SER A 472 -41.12 30.31 7.08
C SER A 472 -42.40 30.16 6.29
N SER A 473 -43.43 30.78 6.82
CA SER A 473 -44.76 30.49 6.39
C SER A 473 -45.08 31.33 5.14
N SER A 474 -44.49 32.52 4.95
CA SER A 474 -44.94 33.47 3.92
C SER A 474 -46.46 33.71 3.93
N TYR A 475 -47.14 33.35 5.05
CA TYR A 475 -48.55 33.52 5.46
C TYR A 475 -49.32 32.20 5.78
N PRO A 476 -50.16 32.14 6.84
CA PRO A 476 -50.36 33.15 7.87
C PRO A 476 -49.26 33.10 8.90
N TYR A 477 -48.92 34.25 9.44
CA TYR A 477 -48.10 34.33 10.64
C TYR A 477 -49.02 34.20 11.86
N SER A 478 -48.62 33.42 12.88
CA SER A 478 -49.40 33.24 14.10
C SER A 478 -49.51 34.50 14.97
N ASN A 479 -48.60 35.47 14.80
CA ASN A 479 -48.58 36.69 15.58
C ASN A 479 -48.57 37.93 14.68
N SER A 480 -49.23 38.98 15.16
CA SER A 480 -49.23 40.30 14.52
C SER A 480 -49.18 41.40 15.57
N ILE A 481 -48.39 42.44 15.32
CA ILE A 481 -48.34 43.67 16.13
C ILE A 481 -48.65 44.85 15.21
N ASP A 482 -49.67 45.62 15.57
CA ASP A 482 -49.89 46.94 14.97
C ASP A 482 -48.87 47.90 15.57
N VAL A 483 -48.00 48.43 14.72
CA VAL A 483 -46.93 49.34 15.12
C VAL A 483 -47.22 50.78 14.72
N GLU A 484 -48.45 51.02 14.25
CA GLU A 484 -48.90 52.33 13.78
C GLU A 484 -47.96 52.89 12.69
N ASN A 485 -47.80 54.21 12.62
CA ASN A 485 -47.01 54.88 11.59
C ASN A 485 -45.54 55.07 12.03
N VAL A 486 -44.85 53.95 12.26
CA VAL A 486 -43.40 53.93 12.51
C VAL A 486 -42.68 53.20 11.38
N THR A 487 -41.37 53.45 11.24
CA THR A 487 -40.50 52.80 10.24
C THR A 487 -39.42 51.91 10.85
N THR A 488 -39.35 51.89 12.18
CA THR A 488 -38.44 51.04 12.92
C THR A 488 -39.18 50.47 14.12
N TYR A 489 -38.97 49.20 14.42
CA TYR A 489 -39.59 48.60 15.58
C TYR A 489 -38.75 47.46 16.16
N LYS A 490 -38.77 47.35 17.49
CA LYS A 490 -38.10 46.28 18.23
C LYS A 490 -39.17 45.36 18.80
N ILE A 491 -39.36 44.20 18.19
CA ILE A 491 -40.18 43.14 18.77
C ILE A 491 -39.43 42.59 19.99
N THR A 492 -40.04 42.61 21.18
CA THR A 492 -39.43 42.11 22.44
C THR A 492 -40.26 40.97 23.03
N GLY A 493 -39.67 40.18 23.93
CA GLY A 493 -40.36 39.06 24.58
C GLY A 493 -40.49 37.82 23.68
N LEU A 494 -39.67 37.73 22.64
CA LEU A 494 -39.58 36.58 21.76
C LEU A 494 -38.88 35.41 22.47
N GLY A 495 -39.26 34.18 22.13
CA GLY A 495 -38.62 32.97 22.65
C GLY A 495 -37.16 32.91 22.21
N THR A 496 -36.24 32.61 23.12
CA THR A 496 -34.80 32.56 22.83
C THR A 496 -34.44 31.36 21.95
N GLY A 497 -33.58 31.57 20.93
CA GLY A 497 -33.14 30.50 20.03
C GLY A 497 -34.13 30.15 18.93
N GLN A 498 -35.25 30.85 18.90
CA GLN A 498 -36.34 30.56 18.01
C GLN A 498 -36.17 31.35 16.71
N LYS A 499 -36.24 30.66 15.58
CA LYS A 499 -36.27 31.34 14.28
C LYS A 499 -37.62 32.02 14.14
N TYR A 500 -37.60 33.32 13.86
CA TYR A 500 -38.79 34.08 13.52
C TYR A 500 -38.71 34.54 12.07
N TYR A 501 -39.83 34.39 11.39
CA TYR A 501 -40.06 34.89 10.05
C TYR A 501 -40.97 36.07 10.20
N ILE A 502 -40.55 37.19 9.64
CA ILE A 502 -41.17 38.48 9.88
C ILE A 502 -41.44 39.11 8.53
N ALA A 503 -42.66 39.60 8.36
CA ALA A 503 -42.95 40.50 7.27
C ALA A 503 -43.69 41.71 7.81
N VAL A 504 -43.48 42.83 7.15
CA VAL A 504 -44.19 44.06 7.46
C VAL A 504 -45.16 44.32 6.32
N VAL A 505 -46.41 44.52 6.66
CA VAL A 505 -47.41 45.02 5.71
C VAL A 505 -47.61 46.51 5.96
N VAL A 506 -47.88 47.21 4.88
CA VAL A 506 -48.51 48.53 4.91
C VAL A 506 -50.01 48.27 4.97
N TYR A 507 -50.77 49.02 5.76
CA TYR A 507 -52.22 49.00 5.62
C TYR A 507 -52.80 50.40 5.42
N ASP A 508 -53.79 50.47 4.55
CA ASP A 508 -54.46 51.71 4.18
C ASP A 508 -55.55 52.11 5.20
N LEU A 509 -56.17 53.27 4.99
CA LEU A 509 -57.31 53.74 5.77
C LEU A 509 -58.54 52.80 5.69
N GLY A 510 -58.65 51.98 4.64
CA GLY A 510 -59.67 50.93 4.45
C GLY A 510 -59.41 49.63 5.22
N GLY A 511 -58.21 49.46 5.79
CA GLY A 511 -57.79 48.27 6.50
C GLY A 511 -57.26 47.15 5.61
N ASN A 512 -57.09 47.39 4.31
CA ASN A 512 -56.49 46.44 3.39
C ASN A 512 -54.98 46.42 3.64
N GLU A 513 -54.42 45.22 3.74
CA GLU A 513 -52.99 45.04 3.94
C GLU A 513 -52.34 44.86 2.58
N SER A 514 -51.19 45.50 2.37
CA SER A 514 -50.32 45.23 1.24
C SER A 514 -50.01 43.74 1.21
N TRP A 515 -49.43 43.26 0.12
CA TRP A 515 -48.65 42.03 0.26
C TRP A 515 -47.62 42.20 1.38
N TYR A 516 -47.29 41.09 2.02
CA TYR A 516 -46.13 41.06 2.89
C TYR A 516 -44.95 41.68 2.15
N SER A 517 -44.18 42.49 2.86
CA SER A 517 -42.81 42.76 2.42
C SER A 517 -42.11 41.45 2.09
N ASN A 518 -40.96 41.53 1.45
CA ASN A 518 -40.04 40.39 1.48
C ASN A 518 -39.91 39.91 2.93
N GLU A 519 -40.18 38.62 3.14
CA GLU A 519 -40.09 38.00 4.44
C GLU A 519 -38.63 38.08 4.88
N VAL A 520 -38.40 38.77 5.97
CA VAL A 520 -37.11 38.77 6.64
C VAL A 520 -37.20 37.78 7.78
N SER A 521 -36.30 36.82 7.79
CA SER A 521 -36.20 35.91 8.92
C SER A 521 -35.03 36.32 9.79
N ALA A 522 -35.25 36.37 11.10
CA ALA A 522 -34.19 36.42 12.08
C ALA A 522 -34.47 35.39 13.16
N THR A 523 -33.45 34.62 13.48
CA THR A 523 -33.47 33.83 14.71
C THR A 523 -33.14 34.76 15.85
N THR A 524 -33.97 34.74 16.91
CA THR A 524 -33.53 35.29 18.19
C THR A 524 -32.33 34.48 18.60
N VAL A 525 -31.19 35.11 18.62
CA VAL A 525 -29.96 34.36 18.81
C VAL A 525 -29.84 34.16 20.31
N PRO A 526 -29.80 32.92 20.85
CA PRO A 526 -29.45 32.77 22.25
C PRO A 526 -28.09 33.44 22.44
N PRO A 527 -27.81 34.09 23.57
CA PRO A 527 -26.42 34.32 23.94
C PRO A 527 -25.72 32.97 23.78
N LEU A 528 -24.64 32.95 22.99
CA LEU A 528 -23.91 31.72 22.73
C LEU A 528 -22.48 31.99 23.14
N LEU A 529 -22.10 31.41 24.28
CA LEU A 529 -20.72 31.40 24.69
C LEU A 529 -19.95 30.48 23.74
N ALA A 530 -19.17 31.09 22.85
CA ALA A 530 -18.11 30.37 22.17
C ALA A 530 -16.78 30.76 22.79
N VAL A 531 -16.11 29.75 23.31
CA VAL A 531 -14.76 29.84 23.83
C VAL A 531 -14.10 28.51 23.48
N THR A 532 -12.79 28.52 23.26
CA THR A 532 -12.07 27.28 22.98
C THR A 532 -12.24 26.30 24.14
N SER A 533 -12.38 25.01 23.86
CA SER A 533 -12.51 23.97 24.91
C SER A 533 -11.23 23.77 25.71
N SER A 534 -10.10 24.21 25.14
CA SER A 534 -8.82 24.24 25.82
C SER A 534 -8.06 25.51 25.46
N ALA A 535 -7.18 25.89 26.36
CA ALA A 535 -6.22 26.96 26.16
C ALA A 535 -4.87 26.37 26.57
N ILE A 536 -4.01 26.13 25.57
CA ILE A 536 -2.77 25.39 25.76
C ILE A 536 -1.60 26.36 25.72
N PHE A 537 -0.89 26.46 26.83
CA PHE A 537 0.38 27.16 26.92
C PHE A 537 1.47 26.11 26.70
N LEU A 538 1.87 25.93 25.45
CA LEU A 538 2.98 25.05 25.11
C LEU A 538 4.29 25.74 25.49
N ASN A 539 5.24 24.97 26.01
CA ASN A 539 6.64 25.38 26.07
C ASN A 539 6.86 26.69 26.85
N SER A 540 6.21 26.84 28.02
CA SER A 540 6.43 28.00 28.88
C SER A 540 7.62 27.77 29.81
N VAL A 541 8.59 28.69 29.81
CA VAL A 541 9.79 28.59 30.66
C VAL A 541 9.37 28.62 32.12
N LEU A 542 9.95 27.72 32.93
CA LEU A 542 9.69 27.62 34.36
C LEU A 542 9.91 28.99 35.04
N GLY A 543 8.90 29.48 35.77
CA GLY A 543 8.96 30.76 36.47
C GLY A 543 8.62 31.99 35.63
N ASP A 544 8.67 31.91 34.30
CA ASP A 544 8.28 33.01 33.41
C ASP A 544 6.77 33.01 33.17
N SER A 545 6.22 34.18 32.83
CA SER A 545 4.80 34.31 32.49
C SER A 545 4.61 34.28 30.99
N SER A 546 3.85 33.31 30.50
CA SER A 546 3.31 33.33 29.15
C SER A 546 1.85 33.80 29.20
N SER A 547 1.39 34.40 28.12
CA SER A 547 0.00 34.82 28.03
C SER A 547 -0.56 34.39 26.70
N ILE A 548 -1.79 33.91 26.73
CA ILE A 548 -2.59 33.72 25.53
C ILE A 548 -3.81 34.62 25.64
N ILE A 549 -4.27 35.07 24.49
CA ILE A 549 -5.57 35.72 24.40
C ILE A 549 -6.57 34.60 24.18
N LEU A 550 -7.38 34.33 25.21
CA LEU A 550 -8.54 33.47 25.10
C LEU A 550 -9.69 34.32 24.55
N PRO A 551 -10.11 34.11 23.28
CA PRO A 551 -11.27 34.82 22.76
C PRO A 551 -12.52 34.24 23.44
N ILE A 552 -13.16 35.05 24.28
CA ILE A 552 -14.53 34.79 24.73
C ILE A 552 -15.42 35.52 23.74
N ILE A 553 -16.04 34.75 22.87
CA ILE A 553 -16.84 35.25 21.76
C ILE A 553 -18.29 35.12 22.17
N SER A 554 -19.05 36.21 22.06
CA SER A 554 -20.47 36.03 21.86
C SER A 554 -20.66 35.58 20.42
N ALA A 555 -20.75 34.26 20.18
CA ALA A 555 -20.87 33.68 18.82
C ALA A 555 -22.27 33.86 18.24
N SER A 556 -22.89 34.96 18.60
CA SER A 556 -24.29 35.23 18.54
C SER A 556 -24.47 36.74 18.55
N SER A 557 -25.47 37.26 17.84
CA SER A 557 -25.78 38.69 17.85
C SER A 557 -26.37 39.18 19.18
N SER A 558 -26.58 38.28 20.15
CA SER A 558 -26.99 38.63 21.50
C SER A 558 -25.83 38.99 22.39
N ALA A 559 -26.05 39.97 23.26
CA ALA A 559 -25.10 40.27 24.31
C ALA A 559 -24.97 39.05 25.24
N LEU A 560 -23.72 38.65 25.49
CA LEU A 560 -23.34 37.57 26.38
C LEU A 560 -22.94 38.18 27.72
N THR A 561 -23.65 37.84 28.79
CA THR A 561 -23.34 38.30 30.14
C THR A 561 -22.55 37.23 30.87
N LEU A 562 -21.27 37.51 31.14
CA LEU A 562 -20.41 36.67 31.97
C LEU A 562 -20.71 36.98 33.44
N SER A 563 -21.25 36.01 34.17
CA SER A 563 -21.60 36.15 35.59
C SER A 563 -20.50 35.65 36.52
N SER A 564 -19.65 34.73 36.04
CA SER A 564 -18.48 34.24 36.77
C SER A 564 -17.38 33.82 35.80
N VAL A 565 -16.14 34.19 36.10
CA VAL A 565 -14.93 33.63 35.47
C VAL A 565 -13.98 33.30 36.60
N ALA A 566 -13.64 32.03 36.77
CA ALA A 566 -12.80 31.56 37.86
C ALA A 566 -11.92 30.38 37.43
N ASN A 567 -10.69 30.35 37.95
CA ASN A 567 -9.78 29.21 37.88
C ASN A 567 -9.30 28.87 39.31
N ASN A 568 -8.79 27.66 39.55
CA ASN A 568 -8.48 27.18 40.91
C ASN A 568 -6.99 27.28 41.26
N LEU A 569 -6.12 27.11 40.27
CA LEU A 569 -4.67 27.07 40.44
C LEU A 569 -4.07 28.45 40.17
N SER A 570 -3.24 28.93 41.11
CA SER A 570 -2.53 30.22 40.99
C SER A 570 -1.53 30.28 39.83
N ASN A 571 -1.20 29.15 39.20
CA ASN A 571 -0.44 29.09 37.96
C ASN A 571 -1.16 29.77 36.79
N PHE A 572 -2.49 29.83 36.82
CA PHE A 572 -3.28 30.56 35.85
C PHE A 572 -3.91 31.78 36.51
N SER A 573 -3.96 32.88 35.78
CA SER A 573 -4.63 34.09 36.23
C SER A 573 -5.29 34.81 35.06
N HIS A 574 -6.38 35.51 35.36
CA HIS A 574 -7.13 36.32 34.41
C HIS A 574 -7.44 37.69 35.02
N GLY A 575 -7.39 38.73 34.19
CA GLY A 575 -7.61 40.12 34.63
C GLY A 575 -9.07 40.61 34.55
N ILE A 576 -10.05 39.71 34.32
CA ILE A 576 -11.45 40.11 34.11
C ILE A 576 -12.20 40.38 35.42
N THR A 577 -13.05 41.41 35.42
CA THR A 577 -14.03 41.69 36.48
C THR A 577 -15.42 41.29 35.98
N VAL A 578 -16.21 40.58 36.79
CA VAL A 578 -17.59 40.17 36.45
C VAL A 578 -18.62 40.85 37.39
N PRO A 579 -19.86 41.13 36.95
CA PRO A 579 -20.41 40.79 35.64
C PRO A 579 -19.82 41.64 34.50
N THR A 580 -19.52 41.00 33.38
CA THR A 580 -19.04 41.67 32.15
C THR A 580 -19.94 41.31 31.00
N ILE A 581 -20.33 42.32 30.21
CA ILE A 581 -21.14 42.14 29.01
C ILE A 581 -20.21 42.14 27.79
N VAL A 582 -20.30 41.08 26.98
CA VAL A 582 -19.70 41.01 25.65
C VAL A 582 -20.82 41.27 24.66
N ASN A 583 -20.73 42.35 23.88
CA ASN A 583 -21.75 42.66 22.89
C ASN A 583 -21.89 41.52 21.86
N GLY A 584 -23.05 41.42 21.23
CA GLY A 584 -23.30 40.40 20.22
C GLY A 584 -22.30 40.47 19.06
N ASN A 585 -21.83 39.31 18.60
CA ASN A 585 -20.79 39.11 17.60
C ASN A 585 -19.43 39.75 17.97
N ASP A 586 -19.29 40.25 19.20
CA ASP A 586 -18.06 40.84 19.68
C ASP A 586 -17.21 39.79 20.40
N THR A 587 -15.92 40.07 20.49
CA THR A 587 -14.94 39.20 21.13
C THR A 587 -14.30 39.93 22.29
N LEU A 588 -14.57 39.43 23.50
CA LEU A 588 -13.76 39.78 24.65
C LEU A 588 -12.44 39.03 24.58
N LYS A 589 -11.35 39.79 24.40
CA LYS A 589 -9.98 39.28 24.41
C LYS A 589 -9.53 39.07 25.86
N LEU A 590 -9.88 37.94 26.45
CA LEU A 590 -9.48 37.61 27.81
C LEU A 590 -8.02 37.16 27.83
N LYS A 591 -7.14 38.00 28.36
CA LYS A 591 -5.74 37.62 28.60
C LYS A 591 -5.69 36.62 29.77
N ILE A 592 -5.39 35.36 29.45
CA ILE A 592 -5.04 34.35 30.46
C ILE A 592 -3.52 34.30 30.54
N THR A 593 -3.00 34.43 31.76
CA THR A 593 -1.57 34.35 32.02
C THR A 593 -1.28 33.01 32.69
N PHE A 594 -0.37 32.23 32.10
CA PHE A 594 0.19 31.03 32.71
C PHE A 594 1.59 31.32 33.24
N LYS A 595 1.81 31.06 34.51
CA LYS A 595 3.12 31.12 35.17
C LYS A 595 3.40 29.76 35.82
N PRO A 596 4.15 28.86 35.15
CA PRO A 596 4.50 27.57 35.73
C PRO A 596 5.40 27.77 36.95
N SER A 597 5.04 27.14 38.07
CA SER A 597 5.85 27.06 39.29
C SER A 597 6.60 25.73 39.42
N ILE A 598 6.25 24.74 38.59
CA ILE A 598 6.88 23.42 38.50
C ILE A 598 7.06 23.00 37.04
N LEU A 599 8.02 22.11 36.77
CA LEU A 599 8.14 21.43 35.48
C LEU A 599 7.02 20.40 35.31
N GLY A 600 6.65 20.12 34.06
CA GLY A 600 5.57 19.23 33.68
C GLY A 600 4.30 19.98 33.26
N THR A 601 3.21 19.23 33.22
CA THR A 601 1.90 19.72 32.81
C THR A 601 1.09 20.11 34.04
N VAL A 602 0.63 21.36 34.08
CA VAL A 602 -0.38 21.82 35.02
C VAL A 602 -1.69 21.97 34.25
N THR A 603 -2.72 21.27 34.70
CA THR A 603 -4.07 21.42 34.18
C THR A 603 -4.94 22.10 35.21
N ASP A 604 -5.62 23.17 34.83
CA ASP A 604 -6.71 23.78 35.57
C ASP A 604 -7.94 23.85 34.67
N THR A 605 -9.07 24.21 35.26
CA THR A 605 -10.30 24.49 34.52
C THR A 605 -10.69 25.93 34.77
N LEU A 606 -10.64 26.76 33.73
CA LEU A 606 -11.28 28.06 33.75
C LEU A 606 -12.78 27.82 33.59
N LYS A 607 -13.54 28.02 34.65
CA LYS A 607 -14.99 27.97 34.65
C LYS A 607 -15.53 29.34 34.27
N ILE A 608 -16.26 29.39 33.17
CA ILE A 608 -16.97 30.56 32.68
C ILE A 608 -18.45 30.27 32.82
N THR A 609 -19.12 31.03 33.68
CA THR A 609 -20.58 31.01 33.81
C THR A 609 -21.12 32.21 33.06
N SER A 610 -22.09 31.97 32.18
CA SER A 610 -22.74 33.02 31.42
C SER A 610 -24.21 32.71 31.15
N ASP A 611 -24.96 33.71 30.71
CA ASP A 611 -26.32 33.50 30.23
C ASP A 611 -26.42 32.87 28.83
N GLY A 612 -25.27 32.59 28.20
CA GLY A 612 -25.16 31.87 26.92
C GLY A 612 -24.58 30.46 27.02
N GLY A 613 -24.66 29.87 28.21
CA GLY A 613 -24.10 28.56 28.55
C GLY A 613 -22.89 28.67 29.46
N ASN A 614 -22.57 27.56 30.13
CA ASN A 614 -21.36 27.45 30.93
C ASN A 614 -20.28 26.78 30.08
N ALA A 615 -19.08 27.34 30.10
CA ALA A 615 -17.93 26.71 29.49
C ALA A 615 -16.88 26.39 30.54
N SER A 616 -16.28 25.22 30.38
CA SER A 616 -15.07 24.84 31.07
C SER A 616 -13.97 24.86 30.03
N VAL A 617 -13.03 25.78 30.15
CA VAL A 617 -11.83 25.79 29.32
C VAL A 617 -10.75 25.06 30.08
N VAL A 618 -10.31 23.94 29.53
CA VAL A 618 -9.15 23.22 30.08
C VAL A 618 -7.93 24.10 29.85
N LEU A 619 -7.42 24.69 30.91
CA LEU A 619 -6.16 25.42 30.89
C LEU A 619 -5.05 24.39 31.06
N THR A 620 -4.33 24.10 29.98
CA THR A 620 -3.18 23.19 30.03
C THR A 620 -1.94 24.02 29.81
N GLY A 621 -1.15 24.19 30.85
CA GLY A 621 0.13 24.84 30.77
C GLY A 621 1.23 23.80 30.92
N THR A 622 2.10 23.71 29.93
CA THR A 622 3.27 22.85 30.02
C THR A 622 4.51 23.70 30.17
N SER A 623 5.23 23.45 31.27
CA SER A 623 6.63 23.79 31.35
C SER A 623 7.40 22.49 31.13
N PRO A 624 7.72 22.13 29.87
CA PRO A 624 8.26 20.82 29.55
C PRO A 624 9.53 20.58 30.37
N TYR A 625 9.70 19.37 30.90
CA TYR A 625 11.01 18.99 31.40
C TYR A 625 12.06 19.27 30.32
N PRO A 626 13.29 19.68 30.69
CA PRO A 626 14.40 19.63 29.76
C PRO A 626 14.44 18.25 29.08
N VAL A 627 14.79 18.16 27.79
CA VAL A 627 14.81 16.87 27.09
C VAL A 627 16.23 16.60 26.64
N LEU A 628 16.87 15.62 27.26
CA LEU A 628 18.20 15.19 26.88
C LEU A 628 18.11 14.28 25.65
N VAL A 629 18.52 14.79 24.50
CA VAL A 629 18.69 13.99 23.28
C VAL A 629 20.18 13.79 23.04
N SER A 630 20.59 12.53 22.91
CA SER A 630 21.93 12.17 22.46
C SER A 630 21.92 11.90 20.96
N SER A 631 22.96 12.32 20.24
CA SER A 631 23.16 11.96 18.82
C SER A 631 23.29 10.46 18.57
N SER A 632 23.48 9.66 19.62
CA SER A 632 23.57 8.20 19.54
C SER A 632 23.00 7.53 20.78
N SER A 633 22.22 6.46 20.58
CA SER A 633 21.63 5.65 21.65
C SER A 633 22.58 4.61 22.24
N SER A 634 23.71 4.35 21.56
CA SER A 634 24.82 3.51 22.04
C SER A 634 26.12 3.91 21.33
N LEU A 635 27.26 3.58 21.92
CA LEU A 635 28.57 3.72 21.27
C LEU A 635 29.22 2.34 21.15
N SER A 636 29.36 1.88 19.91
CA SER A 636 30.15 0.70 19.59
C SER A 636 31.51 1.12 19.06
N TYR A 637 32.54 0.86 19.85
CA TYR A 637 33.93 1.10 19.48
C TYR A 637 34.45 0.04 18.51
N GLY A 638 33.68 -1.05 18.31
CA GLY A 638 34.11 -2.20 17.53
C GLY A 638 35.33 -2.84 18.17
N THR A 639 36.27 -3.26 17.32
CA THR A 639 37.51 -3.89 17.74
C THR A 639 38.57 -2.82 18.00
N VAL A 640 39.12 -2.75 19.22
CA VAL A 640 40.22 -1.84 19.58
C VAL A 640 41.36 -2.65 20.16
N ALA A 641 42.59 -2.36 19.72
CA ALA A 641 43.77 -3.09 20.17
C ALA A 641 44.07 -2.78 21.64
N ARG A 642 44.59 -3.77 22.37
CA ARG A 642 45.06 -3.63 23.75
C ARG A 642 46.04 -2.45 23.86
N ASN A 643 45.86 -1.63 24.88
CA ASN A 643 46.59 -0.39 25.18
C ASN A 643 46.50 0.70 24.10
N SER A 644 45.63 0.54 23.10
CA SER A 644 45.30 1.61 22.15
C SER A 644 44.03 2.32 22.59
N THR A 645 43.86 3.56 22.16
CA THR A 645 42.67 4.36 22.47
C THR A 645 41.83 4.57 21.22
N LYS A 646 40.50 4.56 21.38
CA LYS A 646 39.56 5.02 20.34
C LYS A 646 38.56 5.95 20.99
N GLN A 647 38.40 7.14 20.41
CA GLN A 647 37.48 8.15 20.89
C GLN A 647 36.28 8.25 19.94
N LEU A 648 35.09 8.30 20.50
CA LEU A 648 33.85 8.60 19.78
C LEU A 648 33.16 9.78 20.46
N GLY A 649 32.68 10.73 19.65
CA GLY A 649 31.93 11.88 20.13
C GLY A 649 30.43 11.59 20.12
N ILE A 650 29.73 12.09 21.14
CA ILE A 650 28.28 12.27 21.11
C ILE A 650 27.95 13.73 21.39
N THR A 651 26.91 14.24 20.76
CA THR A 651 26.37 15.56 21.10
C THR A 651 25.10 15.36 21.91
N ILE A 652 25.06 15.99 23.07
CA ILE A 652 23.88 16.10 23.90
C ILE A 652 23.20 17.43 23.55
N SER A 653 22.00 17.37 23.01
CA SER A 653 21.17 18.53 22.72
C SER A 653 19.98 18.58 23.67
N ASN A 654 19.50 19.79 23.94
CA ASN A 654 18.25 20.00 24.64
C ASN A 654 17.19 20.45 23.62
N THR A 655 16.17 19.63 23.41
CA THR A 655 15.06 20.00 22.52
C THR A 655 13.92 20.71 23.26
N SER A 656 14.08 20.94 24.56
CA SER A 656 13.13 21.66 25.40
C SER A 656 13.58 23.09 25.63
N ILE A 657 12.61 23.97 25.83
CA ILE A 657 12.81 25.39 26.16
C ILE A 657 13.33 25.61 27.58
N ASN A 658 13.11 24.67 28.50
CA ASN A 658 13.68 24.73 29.83
C ASN A 658 15.11 24.21 29.80
N LYS A 659 16.02 24.95 30.42
CA LYS A 659 17.46 24.66 30.43
C LYS A 659 17.74 23.26 30.99
N LEU A 660 18.37 22.41 30.19
CA LEU A 660 18.90 21.12 30.61
C LEU A 660 20.19 21.36 31.40
N THR A 661 20.26 20.86 32.61
CA THR A 661 21.51 20.71 33.36
C THR A 661 21.83 19.23 33.42
N VAL A 662 23.08 18.91 33.12
CA VAL A 662 23.65 17.57 33.29
C VAL A 662 24.59 17.67 34.48
N ASP A 663 24.08 17.32 35.65
CA ASP A 663 24.74 17.52 36.94
C ASP A 663 25.94 16.59 37.12
N SER A 664 25.89 15.39 36.54
CA SER A 664 27.04 14.49 36.49
C SER A 664 27.09 13.61 35.24
N ILE A 665 28.29 13.48 34.68
CA ILE A 665 28.63 12.69 33.50
C ILE A 665 29.74 11.74 33.90
N TYR A 666 29.49 10.44 33.85
CA TYR A 666 30.48 9.45 34.29
C TYR A 666 30.23 8.06 33.68
N THR A 667 31.27 7.25 33.70
CA THR A 667 31.29 5.81 33.38
C THR A 667 31.59 5.04 34.67
N LYS A 668 31.23 3.75 34.77
CA LYS A 668 31.51 2.96 35.99
C LYS A 668 32.90 2.34 35.97
N THR A 669 33.45 2.15 34.79
CA THR A 669 34.73 1.49 34.57
C THR A 669 35.75 2.51 34.08
N SER A 670 37.01 2.35 34.47
CA SER A 670 38.11 3.25 34.05
C SER A 670 38.55 3.05 32.59
N ILE A 671 38.07 2.00 31.94
CA ILE A 671 38.36 1.66 30.54
C ILE A 671 37.60 2.56 29.55
N PHE A 672 36.45 3.10 29.96
CA PHE A 672 35.78 4.17 29.24
C PHE A 672 35.93 5.45 30.04
N THR A 673 36.45 6.52 29.44
CA THR A 673 36.59 7.84 30.09
C THR A 673 35.84 8.89 29.29
N VAL A 674 35.32 9.92 29.96
CA VAL A 674 34.58 11.01 29.34
C VAL A 674 35.27 12.34 29.66
N ASP A 675 35.35 13.23 28.69
CA ASP A 675 36.10 14.48 28.76
C ASP A 675 35.46 15.57 29.63
N LYS A 676 34.15 15.45 29.91
CA LYS A 676 33.40 16.38 30.77
C LYS A 676 32.67 15.63 31.87
N ASN A 677 32.57 16.25 33.03
CA ASN A 677 31.91 15.69 34.22
C ASN A 677 30.53 16.32 34.51
N ASN A 678 30.19 17.45 33.88
CA ASN A 678 28.90 18.12 33.95
C ASN A 678 28.72 19.04 32.73
N GLY A 679 27.56 19.67 32.62
CA GLY A 679 27.31 20.71 31.63
C GLY A 679 25.89 21.26 31.70
N SER A 680 25.61 22.29 30.90
CA SER A 680 24.24 22.76 30.71
C SER A 680 23.97 23.06 29.25
N VAL A 681 22.76 22.76 28.80
CA VAL A 681 22.34 22.85 27.40
C VAL A 681 21.10 23.75 27.34
N GLY A 682 21.31 24.97 26.85
CA GLY A 682 20.26 25.92 26.49
C GLY A 682 19.83 25.72 25.03
N THR A 683 20.14 26.68 24.15
CA THR A 683 19.93 26.60 22.69
C THR A 683 21.07 25.90 21.92
N ASP A 684 22.23 25.71 22.56
CA ASP A 684 23.41 25.07 21.96
C ASP A 684 23.44 23.55 22.21
N THR A 685 24.54 22.88 21.87
CA THR A 685 24.77 21.46 22.18
C THR A 685 25.96 21.27 23.12
N LEU A 686 25.89 20.25 23.97
CA LEU A 686 27.00 19.77 24.79
C LEU A 686 27.67 18.57 24.09
N SER A 687 28.81 18.82 23.45
CA SER A 687 29.64 17.74 22.90
C SER A 687 30.40 17.01 24.01
N LEU A 688 30.34 15.69 24.01
CA LEU A 688 31.06 14.79 24.90
C LEU A 688 31.93 13.85 24.07
N ASN A 689 33.18 13.71 24.44
CA ASN A 689 34.09 12.73 23.85
C ASN A 689 34.32 11.60 24.84
N ILE A 690 33.95 10.38 24.43
CA ILE A 690 34.12 9.18 25.23
C ILE A 690 35.27 8.38 24.61
N THR A 691 36.26 8.04 25.43
CA THR A 691 37.48 7.35 25.04
C THR A 691 37.48 5.94 25.61
N PHE A 692 37.61 4.94 24.74
CA PHE A 692 37.76 3.53 25.10
C PHE A 692 39.24 3.13 25.03
N THR A 693 39.80 2.66 26.15
CA THR A 693 41.22 2.29 26.32
C THR A 693 41.34 0.92 27.01
N PRO A 694 41.19 -0.19 26.28
CA PRO A 694 41.28 -1.52 26.88
C PRO A 694 42.70 -1.92 27.28
N THR A 695 42.88 -2.43 28.50
CA THR A 695 44.18 -2.91 29.01
C THR A 695 44.29 -4.45 29.03
N THR A 696 43.18 -5.16 28.86
CA THR A 696 43.11 -6.64 28.79
C THR A 696 42.32 -7.10 27.56
N VAL A 697 42.43 -8.39 27.22
CA VAL A 697 41.67 -9.02 26.13
C VAL A 697 40.26 -9.36 26.63
N GLY A 698 39.24 -9.13 25.80
CA GLY A 698 37.85 -9.45 26.12
C GLY A 698 36.84 -8.48 25.51
N ALA A 699 35.56 -8.78 25.71
CA ALA A 699 34.47 -7.85 25.43
C ALA A 699 34.25 -6.98 26.67
N PHE A 700 34.23 -5.68 26.48
CA PHE A 700 34.01 -4.70 27.53
C PHE A 700 32.71 -3.97 27.28
N THR A 701 31.88 -3.91 28.31
CA THR A 701 30.67 -3.12 28.33
C THR A 701 30.71 -2.18 29.51
N ASP A 702 30.24 -0.97 29.28
CA ASP A 702 29.94 -0.02 30.34
C ASP A 702 28.73 0.80 29.89
N THR A 703 28.41 1.85 30.64
CA THR A 703 27.32 2.75 30.35
C THR A 703 27.81 4.14 30.69
N LEU A 704 27.64 5.07 29.77
CA LEU A 704 27.75 6.49 30.08
C LEU A 704 26.47 6.91 30.81
N TYR A 705 26.64 7.40 32.04
CA TYR A 705 25.57 7.89 32.89
C TYR A 705 25.54 9.41 32.82
N LEU A 706 24.40 9.95 32.42
CA LEU A 706 24.12 11.38 32.36
C LEU A 706 23.03 11.68 33.39
N ARG A 707 23.41 12.06 34.61
CA ARG A 707 22.47 12.58 35.60
C ARG A 707 22.11 14.00 35.24
N ASN A 708 20.83 14.28 35.16
CA ASN A 708 20.35 15.52 34.58
C ASN A 708 18.97 15.90 35.14
N ASN A 709 18.53 17.12 34.87
CA ASN A 709 17.25 17.65 35.33
C ASN A 709 16.07 17.43 34.34
N SER A 710 16.21 16.57 33.32
CA SER A 710 15.08 16.11 32.51
C SER A 710 14.14 15.20 33.30
N GLU A 711 12.99 14.88 32.71
CA GLU A 711 12.05 13.88 33.24
C GLU A 711 12.73 12.52 33.44
N THR A 712 13.69 12.17 32.58
CA THR A 712 14.57 11.01 32.77
C THR A 712 15.84 11.47 33.47
N ALA A 713 15.77 11.56 34.80
CA ALA A 713 16.86 12.06 35.65
C ALA A 713 18.21 11.34 35.46
N LEU A 714 18.22 10.15 34.86
CA LEU A 714 19.43 9.41 34.52
C LEU A 714 19.32 8.77 33.13
N VAL A 715 19.97 9.38 32.13
CA VAL A 715 20.11 8.78 30.80
C VAL A 715 21.33 7.87 30.78
N LYS A 716 21.16 6.69 30.18
CA LYS A 716 22.16 5.62 30.11
C LYS A 716 22.44 5.32 28.65
N ILE A 717 23.68 5.54 28.21
CA ILE A 717 24.11 5.22 26.85
C ILE A 717 25.06 4.02 26.94
N PRO A 718 24.67 2.84 26.46
CA PRO A 718 25.52 1.66 26.46
C PRO A 718 26.81 1.92 25.67
N LEU A 719 27.94 1.52 26.26
CA LEU A 719 29.26 1.55 25.66
C LEU A 719 29.71 0.11 25.45
N GLY A 720 30.21 -0.20 24.26
CA GLY A 720 30.68 -1.54 23.93
C GLY A 720 31.94 -1.51 23.08
N GLY A 721 32.93 -2.31 23.45
CA GLY A 721 34.16 -2.48 22.68
C GLY A 721 34.75 -3.86 22.90
N ILE A 722 35.42 -4.41 21.89
CA ILE A 722 36.05 -5.73 21.95
C ILE A 722 37.55 -5.56 21.77
N THR A 723 38.32 -6.17 22.66
CA THR A 723 39.77 -6.35 22.49
C THR A 723 40.03 -7.82 22.16
N PRO A 724 40.36 -8.16 20.93
CA PRO A 724 40.54 -9.55 20.50
C PRO A 724 41.86 -10.10 21.05
N SER A 725 41.91 -11.42 21.24
CA SER A 725 43.17 -12.12 21.51
C SER A 725 44.12 -11.94 20.33
N SER A 726 45.43 -11.98 20.60
CA SER A 726 46.41 -12.14 19.52
C SER A 726 46.17 -13.48 18.81
N GLN A 727 46.53 -13.57 17.53
CA GLN A 727 46.44 -14.82 16.79
C GLN A 727 47.58 -14.88 15.79
N ILE A 728 48.44 -15.90 15.89
CA ILE A 728 49.52 -16.13 14.92
C ILE A 728 49.21 -17.33 14.03
N VAL A 729 49.65 -17.24 12.78
CA VAL A 729 49.58 -18.33 11.79
C VAL A 729 50.92 -18.42 11.05
N SER A 730 51.28 -19.63 10.64
CA SER A 730 52.40 -19.82 9.71
C SER A 730 51.89 -19.71 8.27
N ALA A 731 52.66 -19.08 7.39
CA ALA A 731 52.37 -19.04 5.95
C ALA A 731 52.50 -20.42 5.28
N VAL A 732 53.22 -21.35 5.91
CA VAL A 732 53.43 -22.72 5.43
C VAL A 732 53.08 -23.72 6.53
N ASN A 733 52.47 -24.84 6.15
CA ASN A 733 52.15 -25.94 7.04
C ASN A 733 53.21 -27.05 7.04
N PHE A 734 54.21 -26.96 6.16
CA PHE A 734 55.29 -27.94 5.99
C PHE A 734 56.50 -27.30 5.31
N VAL A 735 57.72 -27.67 5.70
CA VAL A 735 58.95 -27.27 4.98
C VAL A 735 59.74 -28.50 4.58
N SER A 736 59.95 -28.67 3.27
CA SER A 736 60.84 -29.70 2.72
C SER A 736 62.07 -29.05 2.11
N PHE A 737 63.25 -29.53 2.50
CA PHE A 737 64.51 -29.19 1.84
C PHE A 737 64.78 -30.22 0.74
N ASN A 738 65.18 -29.74 -0.43
CA ASN A 738 65.73 -30.59 -1.50
C ASN A 738 66.92 -31.40 -0.99
N PHE A 739 67.41 -32.36 -1.78
CA PHE A 739 68.62 -33.10 -1.41
C PHE A 739 69.79 -32.14 -1.16
N ILE A 740 70.34 -32.19 0.05
CA ILE A 740 71.49 -31.37 0.48
C ILE A 740 72.71 -32.27 0.61
N VAL A 741 73.85 -31.81 0.08
CA VAL A 741 75.14 -32.51 0.22
C VAL A 741 75.46 -32.67 1.70
N LEU A 742 76.01 -33.82 2.09
CA LEU A 742 76.32 -34.12 3.48
C LEU A 742 77.24 -33.03 4.06
N LYS A 743 76.88 -32.51 5.24
CA LYS A 743 77.53 -31.39 5.96
C LYS A 743 77.36 -29.99 5.35
N ASP A 744 76.79 -29.85 4.16
CA ASP A 744 76.36 -28.54 3.65
C ASP A 744 75.08 -28.09 4.34
N SER A 745 74.67 -26.84 4.11
CA SER A 745 73.51 -26.25 4.76
C SER A 745 72.60 -25.58 3.73
N ALA A 746 71.30 -25.71 3.94
CA ALA A 746 70.28 -24.99 3.19
C ALA A 746 69.40 -24.18 4.14
N VAL A 747 68.87 -23.06 3.64
CA VAL A 747 68.04 -22.14 4.43
C VAL A 747 66.64 -22.02 3.82
N SER A 748 65.63 -21.87 4.68
CA SER A 748 64.25 -21.59 4.31
C SER A 748 63.66 -20.56 5.28
N ASN A 749 62.81 -19.67 4.76
CA ASN A 749 62.18 -18.62 5.56
C ASN A 749 60.77 -19.05 5.97
N LEU A 750 60.53 -19.12 7.28
CA LEU A 750 59.22 -19.31 7.88
C LEU A 750 58.60 -17.94 8.16
N ILE A 751 57.51 -17.60 7.47
CA ILE A 751 56.78 -16.35 7.71
C ILE A 751 55.66 -16.63 8.73
N ILE A 752 55.76 -16.01 9.91
CA ILE A 752 54.75 -16.05 10.95
C ILE A 752 53.97 -14.74 10.92
N ARG A 753 52.67 -14.82 10.67
CA ARG A 753 51.78 -13.66 10.55
C ARG A 753 50.90 -13.53 11.77
N ASN A 754 50.78 -12.34 12.31
CA ASN A 754 49.75 -12.03 13.30
C ASN A 754 48.47 -11.61 12.57
N THR A 755 47.42 -12.43 12.62
CA THR A 755 46.13 -12.14 11.97
C THR A 755 45.25 -11.24 12.83
N SER A 756 45.58 -11.01 14.10
CA SER A 756 44.86 -10.12 15.00
C SER A 756 45.32 -8.66 14.85
N ILE A 757 44.53 -7.72 15.40
CA ILE A 757 44.93 -6.30 15.50
C ILE A 757 45.73 -6.02 16.77
N THR A 758 45.76 -6.95 17.72
CA THR A 758 46.57 -6.87 18.94
C THR A 758 47.93 -7.49 18.70
N LEU A 759 48.98 -6.94 19.31
CA LEU A 759 50.34 -7.50 19.22
C LEU A 759 50.38 -8.94 19.77
N ALA A 760 51.20 -9.79 19.15
CA ALA A 760 51.47 -11.15 19.61
C ALA A 760 52.93 -11.28 20.07
N GLN A 761 53.18 -11.97 21.17
CA GLN A 761 54.53 -12.26 21.66
C GLN A 761 54.87 -13.73 21.45
N ILE A 762 55.92 -14.00 20.66
CA ILE A 762 56.52 -15.33 20.55
C ILE A 762 57.44 -15.54 21.75
N SER A 763 57.07 -16.48 22.62
CA SER A 763 57.77 -16.78 23.88
C SER A 763 58.87 -17.83 23.71
N LYS A 764 58.78 -18.70 22.69
CA LYS A 764 59.76 -19.77 22.46
C LYS A 764 59.70 -20.31 21.05
N VAL A 765 60.85 -20.68 20.49
CA VAL A 765 60.95 -21.44 19.24
C VAL A 765 61.91 -22.61 19.42
N THR A 766 61.49 -23.84 19.07
CA THR A 766 62.34 -25.05 19.16
C THR A 766 62.24 -25.91 17.91
N VAL A 767 63.33 -26.60 17.56
CA VAL A 767 63.43 -27.62 16.51
C VAL A 767 64.63 -28.52 16.83
N GLY A 768 64.63 -29.80 16.46
CA GLY A 768 65.72 -30.72 16.81
C GLY A 768 66.93 -30.66 15.88
N SER A 769 67.91 -31.53 16.17
CA SER A 769 69.34 -31.28 15.96
C SER A 769 69.84 -31.13 14.52
N TYR A 770 69.11 -31.63 13.53
CA TYR A 770 69.44 -31.44 12.11
C TYR A 770 68.95 -30.11 11.54
N PHE A 771 68.12 -29.39 12.31
CA PHE A 771 67.53 -28.12 11.97
C PHE A 771 67.92 -27.06 13.01
N ARG A 772 67.97 -25.79 12.60
CA ARG A 772 68.23 -24.67 13.52
C ARG A 772 67.48 -23.42 13.06
N ILE A 773 66.96 -22.64 14.01
CA ILE A 773 66.47 -21.29 13.74
C ILE A 773 67.59 -20.29 14.02
N MET A 774 67.92 -19.45 13.05
CA MET A 774 69.06 -18.51 13.15
C MET A 774 68.73 -17.25 13.96
N ASN A 775 67.45 -16.90 14.04
CA ASN A 775 66.95 -15.66 14.62
C ASN A 775 65.83 -15.94 15.65
N ASP A 776 66.13 -16.81 16.61
CA ASP A 776 65.23 -17.31 17.66
C ASP A 776 65.00 -16.36 18.85
N SER A 777 65.55 -15.13 18.80
CA SER A 777 65.27 -14.08 19.79
C SER A 777 63.77 -13.84 19.93
N LEU A 778 63.25 -13.63 21.16
CA LEU A 778 61.85 -13.28 21.42
C LEU A 778 61.39 -12.14 20.49
N LYS A 779 60.30 -12.36 19.74
CA LYS A 779 59.76 -11.40 18.78
C LYS A 779 58.38 -10.94 19.22
N VAL A 780 58.16 -9.63 19.17
CA VAL A 780 56.83 -9.03 19.19
C VAL A 780 56.38 -8.84 17.75
N VAL A 781 55.22 -9.41 17.40
CA VAL A 781 54.60 -9.26 16.08
C VAL A 781 53.43 -8.30 16.24
N SER A 782 53.59 -7.06 15.77
CA SER A 782 52.52 -6.06 15.75
C SER A 782 51.26 -6.61 15.09
N GLY A 783 50.09 -6.08 15.46
CA GLY A 783 48.83 -6.51 14.85
C GLY A 783 48.86 -6.34 13.33
N LYS A 784 48.38 -7.36 12.60
CA LYS A 784 48.40 -7.46 11.13
C LYS A 784 49.79 -7.52 10.49
N ASP A 785 50.85 -7.58 11.28
CA ASP A 785 52.22 -7.64 10.79
C ASP A 785 52.74 -9.09 10.69
N SER A 786 53.92 -9.26 10.13
CA SER A 786 54.58 -10.55 9.97
C SER A 786 56.02 -10.51 10.48
N VAL A 787 56.50 -11.64 10.99
CA VAL A 787 57.91 -11.84 11.30
C VAL A 787 58.45 -13.04 10.53
N ILE A 788 59.73 -12.98 10.15
CA ILE A 788 60.40 -14.04 9.40
C ILE A 788 61.35 -14.76 10.35
N LEU A 789 61.23 -16.10 10.46
CA LEU A 789 62.20 -16.97 11.12
C LEU A 789 62.99 -17.73 10.05
N THR A 790 64.32 -17.70 10.12
CA THR A 790 65.19 -18.38 9.16
C THR A 790 65.57 -19.76 9.68
N LEU A 791 64.99 -20.79 9.06
CA LEU A 791 65.23 -22.20 9.32
C LEU A 791 66.40 -22.70 8.48
N VAL A 792 67.35 -23.38 9.11
CA VAL A 792 68.52 -23.96 8.46
C VAL A 792 68.48 -25.47 8.63
N TYR A 793 68.66 -26.22 7.55
CA TYR A 793 68.86 -27.67 7.56
C TYR A 793 70.31 -28.00 7.25
N LYS A 794 70.94 -28.83 8.08
CA LYS A 794 72.33 -29.29 7.93
C LYS A 794 72.45 -30.79 8.20
N PRO A 795 72.44 -31.66 7.17
CA PRO A 795 72.59 -33.11 7.37
C PRO A 795 73.98 -33.47 7.91
N LEU A 796 74.02 -34.17 9.04
CA LEU A 796 75.26 -34.74 9.62
C LEU A 796 75.44 -36.23 9.30
N ALA A 797 74.38 -36.90 8.83
CA ALA A 797 74.38 -38.28 8.35
C ALA A 797 73.59 -38.38 7.02
N TYR A 798 73.77 -39.47 6.27
CA TYR A 798 72.95 -39.76 5.10
C TYR A 798 71.55 -40.21 5.54
N GLY A 799 70.56 -39.99 4.67
CA GLY A 799 69.16 -40.34 4.89
C GLY A 799 68.25 -39.11 5.03
N THR A 800 66.98 -39.39 5.27
CA THR A 800 65.93 -38.40 5.50
C THR A 800 65.80 -38.10 6.98
N HIS A 801 65.76 -36.81 7.31
CA HIS A 801 65.65 -36.30 8.67
C HIS A 801 64.39 -35.46 8.75
N SER A 802 63.51 -35.77 9.69
CA SER A 802 62.25 -35.06 9.92
C SER A 802 62.15 -34.57 11.35
N ASP A 803 61.59 -33.38 11.54
CA ASP A 803 61.33 -32.79 12.86
C ASP A 803 60.11 -31.86 12.80
N THR A 804 59.85 -31.09 13.85
CA THR A 804 58.80 -30.08 13.92
C THR A 804 59.33 -28.81 14.55
N VAL A 805 59.22 -27.69 13.83
CA VAL A 805 59.44 -26.36 14.41
C VAL A 805 58.23 -26.03 15.27
N LYS A 806 58.45 -25.92 16.59
CA LYS A 806 57.42 -25.56 17.57
C LYS A 806 57.60 -24.10 17.97
N ILE A 807 56.54 -23.31 17.86
CA ILE A 807 56.50 -21.90 18.22
C ILE A 807 55.46 -21.73 19.32
N GLU A 808 55.88 -21.28 20.50
CA GLU A 808 54.99 -20.92 21.60
C GLU A 808 54.75 -19.40 21.58
N SER A 809 53.49 -18.98 21.71
CA SER A 809 53.14 -17.55 21.71
C SER A 809 51.83 -17.28 22.46
N ASP A 810 51.62 -16.01 22.84
CA ASP A 810 50.32 -15.56 23.37
C ASP A 810 49.19 -15.54 22.32
N GLY A 811 49.56 -15.61 21.03
CA GLY A 811 48.65 -15.70 19.88
C GLY A 811 48.36 -17.13 19.42
N GLY A 812 48.68 -18.14 20.24
CA GLY A 812 48.53 -19.56 19.92
C GLY A 812 49.84 -20.23 19.52
N ASN A 813 49.92 -21.54 19.74
CA ASN A 813 51.12 -22.33 19.44
C ASN A 813 51.07 -22.87 18.01
N LEU A 814 52.20 -22.84 17.31
CA LEU A 814 52.34 -23.40 15.95
C LEU A 814 53.28 -24.60 15.97
N ASN A 815 52.93 -25.64 15.22
CA ASN A 815 53.75 -26.82 14.98
C ASN A 815 53.89 -26.99 13.47
N ILE A 816 55.08 -26.77 12.92
CA ILE A 816 55.36 -26.82 11.48
C ILE A 816 56.32 -28.00 11.25
N PRO A 817 55.86 -29.13 10.67
CA PRO A 817 56.74 -30.24 10.35
C PRO A 817 57.77 -29.83 9.29
N VAL A 818 58.98 -30.34 9.44
CA VAL A 818 60.12 -30.04 8.57
C VAL A 818 60.83 -31.32 8.19
N GLU A 819 61.27 -31.42 6.94
CA GLU A 819 62.07 -32.55 6.45
C GLU A 819 63.23 -32.09 5.58
N GLY A 820 64.31 -32.86 5.57
CA GLY A 820 65.42 -32.68 4.65
C GLY A 820 66.15 -34.00 4.47
N SER A 821 66.80 -34.18 3.32
CA SER A 821 67.46 -35.45 2.99
C SER A 821 68.87 -35.26 2.43
N SER A 822 69.77 -36.18 2.75
CA SER A 822 71.09 -36.31 2.12
C SER A 822 71.29 -37.74 1.61
N PRO A 823 71.17 -38.02 0.31
CA PRO A 823 71.15 -39.39 -0.22
C PRO A 823 72.54 -40.05 -0.18
N TYR A 824 72.62 -41.37 0.03
CA TYR A 824 73.88 -42.10 -0.09
C TYR A 824 74.46 -41.99 -1.52
N PRO A 825 75.78 -42.07 -1.72
CA PRO A 825 76.38 -42.30 -3.03
C PRO A 825 75.88 -43.62 -3.66
N GLU A 826 75.77 -43.68 -4.99
CA GLU A 826 75.26 -44.88 -5.70
C GLU A 826 76.11 -45.16 -6.95
N ILE A 827 76.66 -46.39 -7.03
CA ILE A 827 77.40 -46.87 -8.21
C ILE A 827 76.42 -47.20 -9.35
N LEU A 828 76.58 -46.54 -10.50
CA LEU A 828 75.86 -46.85 -11.73
C LEU A 828 76.81 -47.41 -12.79
N ILE A 829 76.63 -48.69 -13.12
CA ILE A 829 77.24 -49.37 -14.27
C ILE A 829 76.10 -49.88 -15.16
N PRO A 830 76.05 -49.55 -16.47
CA PRO A 830 74.91 -49.87 -17.34
C PRO A 830 74.66 -51.37 -17.56
N GLN A 831 75.70 -52.20 -17.43
CA GLN A 831 75.65 -53.63 -17.70
C GLN A 831 75.73 -54.42 -16.38
N SER A 832 74.84 -55.39 -16.20
CA SER A 832 74.81 -56.27 -15.02
C SER A 832 75.83 -57.43 -15.10
N GLN A 833 76.38 -57.69 -16.29
CA GLN A 833 77.45 -58.66 -16.54
C GLN A 833 78.21 -58.27 -17.82
N ILE A 834 79.49 -58.65 -17.92
CA ILE A 834 80.36 -58.33 -19.04
C ILE A 834 80.84 -59.61 -19.74
N ALA A 835 80.56 -59.73 -21.04
CA ALA A 835 81.13 -60.75 -21.91
C ALA A 835 82.15 -60.11 -22.87
N LEU A 836 83.43 -60.45 -22.72
CA LEU A 836 84.53 -59.88 -23.50
C LEU A 836 84.69 -60.51 -24.90
N GLY A 837 84.02 -61.63 -25.16
CA GLY A 837 84.03 -62.30 -26.47
C GLY A 837 85.16 -63.33 -26.64
N SER A 838 85.43 -63.71 -27.89
CA SER A 838 86.45 -64.71 -28.25
C SER A 838 87.77 -64.05 -28.63
N ILE A 839 88.89 -64.56 -28.11
CA ILE A 839 90.23 -64.04 -28.40
C ILE A 839 91.23 -65.18 -28.67
N GLY A 840 92.23 -64.94 -29.52
CA GLY A 840 93.30 -65.90 -29.79
C GLY A 840 94.15 -66.20 -28.55
N VAL A 841 94.70 -67.40 -28.46
CA VAL A 841 95.59 -67.77 -27.34
C VAL A 841 96.81 -66.84 -27.28
N PHE A 842 97.14 -66.36 -26.08
CA PHE A 842 98.16 -65.32 -25.80
C PHE A 842 97.86 -63.89 -26.26
N ASP A 843 96.73 -63.63 -26.93
CA ASP A 843 96.31 -62.26 -27.22
C ASP A 843 95.61 -61.65 -25.98
N SER A 844 95.55 -60.32 -25.91
CA SER A 844 94.86 -59.58 -24.83
C SER A 844 93.69 -58.77 -25.35
N LEU A 845 92.52 -58.88 -24.70
CA LEU A 845 91.34 -58.07 -24.98
C LEU A 845 91.19 -57.00 -23.90
N LYS A 846 90.83 -55.77 -24.28
CA LYS A 846 90.51 -54.70 -23.34
C LYS A 846 89.12 -54.16 -23.62
N LEU A 847 88.34 -54.01 -22.56
CA LEU A 847 87.04 -53.34 -22.58
C LEU A 847 87.07 -52.13 -21.64
N GLN A 848 86.55 -51.01 -22.12
CA GLN A 848 86.42 -49.78 -21.33
C GLN A 848 84.96 -49.55 -20.97
N LEU A 849 84.71 -49.30 -19.69
CA LEU A 849 83.40 -48.97 -19.12
C LEU A 849 83.51 -47.66 -18.32
N TYR A 850 82.37 -47.03 -18.03
CA TYR A 850 82.32 -45.82 -17.22
C TYR A 850 81.41 -46.04 -16.01
N ILE A 851 81.94 -45.77 -14.82
CA ILE A 851 81.22 -45.77 -13.55
C ILE A 851 80.72 -44.36 -13.31
N LYS A 852 79.41 -44.22 -13.12
CA LYS A 852 78.77 -42.95 -12.76
C LYS A 852 78.24 -42.97 -11.33
N ASN A 853 78.08 -41.81 -10.73
CA ASN A 853 77.41 -41.63 -9.45
C ASN A 853 76.05 -40.93 -9.66
N LYS A 854 74.95 -41.51 -9.18
CA LYS A 854 73.62 -40.86 -9.28
C LYS A 854 73.35 -39.84 -8.17
N SER A 855 74.10 -39.90 -7.08
CA SER A 855 73.88 -39.07 -5.90
C SER A 855 74.61 -37.74 -5.99
N ILE A 856 74.03 -36.70 -5.36
CA ILE A 856 74.71 -35.42 -5.14
C ILE A 856 75.93 -35.56 -4.21
N ASN A 857 75.95 -36.60 -3.37
CA ASN A 857 77.07 -36.90 -2.50
C ASN A 857 78.15 -37.68 -3.24
N GLN A 858 79.41 -37.28 -3.08
CA GLN A 858 80.53 -37.89 -3.80
C GLN A 858 80.69 -39.38 -3.50
N LEU A 859 80.76 -40.19 -4.55
CA LEU A 859 81.08 -41.61 -4.49
C LEU A 859 82.60 -41.77 -4.42
N ASN A 860 83.09 -42.40 -3.36
CA ASN A 860 84.49 -42.76 -3.19
C ASN A 860 84.59 -44.29 -3.32
N ILE A 861 85.34 -44.76 -4.31
CA ILE A 861 85.64 -46.17 -4.56
C ILE A 861 87.02 -46.45 -3.98
N ASP A 862 87.04 -47.15 -2.85
CA ASP A 862 88.23 -47.44 -2.06
C ASP A 862 89.13 -48.49 -2.74
N SER A 863 88.54 -49.50 -3.39
CA SER A 863 89.32 -50.49 -4.15
C SER A 863 88.51 -51.20 -5.25
N VAL A 864 89.23 -51.64 -6.29
CA VAL A 864 88.72 -52.44 -7.41
C VAL A 864 89.63 -53.65 -7.64
N TYR A 865 89.07 -54.86 -7.68
CA TYR A 865 89.85 -56.09 -7.85
C TYR A 865 89.04 -57.23 -8.49
N THR A 866 89.75 -58.22 -9.03
CA THR A 866 89.25 -59.49 -9.62
C THR A 866 89.79 -60.68 -8.82
N ASN A 867 89.19 -61.88 -8.95
CA ASN A 867 89.67 -63.06 -8.21
C ASN A 867 90.74 -63.86 -8.97
N THR A 868 90.81 -63.74 -10.29
CA THR A 868 91.74 -64.49 -11.15
C THR A 868 92.74 -63.55 -11.82
N VAL A 869 93.91 -64.09 -12.18
CA VAL A 869 94.94 -63.33 -12.90
C VAL A 869 94.63 -63.13 -14.38
N SER A 870 93.69 -63.91 -14.94
CA SER A 870 93.31 -63.83 -16.35
C SER A 870 92.47 -62.59 -16.65
N PHE A 871 91.81 -62.01 -15.63
CA PHE A 871 91.11 -60.73 -15.73
C PHE A 871 91.79 -59.71 -14.82
N THR A 872 92.01 -58.50 -15.34
CA THR A 872 92.45 -57.36 -14.52
C THR A 872 91.47 -56.22 -14.69
N ALA A 873 91.10 -55.54 -13.61
CA ALA A 873 90.24 -54.37 -13.63
C ALA A 873 90.95 -53.18 -12.99
N VAL A 874 91.16 -52.12 -13.76
CA VAL A 874 91.84 -50.90 -13.30
C VAL A 874 90.89 -49.72 -13.41
N LEU A 875 90.70 -49.02 -12.30
CA LEU A 875 89.91 -47.81 -12.22
C LEU A 875 90.81 -46.58 -12.33
N GLN A 876 90.43 -45.63 -13.19
CA GLN A 876 91.24 -44.42 -13.42
C GLN A 876 91.08 -43.37 -12.31
N LYS A 877 89.88 -43.26 -11.71
CA LYS A 877 89.58 -42.28 -10.64
C LYS A 877 88.74 -42.93 -9.54
N SER A 878 89.15 -42.80 -8.28
CA SER A 878 88.40 -43.33 -7.13
C SER A 878 87.21 -42.45 -6.71
N ASN A 879 87.26 -41.14 -6.97
CA ASN A 879 86.23 -40.19 -6.53
C ASN A 879 85.34 -39.77 -7.71
N VAL A 880 84.03 -40.03 -7.64
CA VAL A 880 83.06 -39.74 -8.70
C VAL A 880 81.95 -38.84 -8.15
N THR A 881 81.92 -37.59 -8.63
CA THR A 881 80.82 -36.65 -8.32
C THR A 881 79.62 -36.95 -9.21
N GLN A 882 78.46 -36.34 -8.95
CA GLN A 882 77.23 -36.61 -9.70
C GLN A 882 77.33 -36.34 -11.22
N ILE A 883 78.16 -35.35 -11.59
CA ILE A 883 78.34 -34.91 -12.98
C ILE A 883 79.53 -35.58 -13.68
N ASP A 884 80.29 -36.39 -12.95
CA ASP A 884 81.54 -36.99 -13.42
C ASP A 884 81.39 -38.50 -13.64
N SER A 885 82.37 -39.12 -14.30
CA SER A 885 82.44 -40.56 -14.46
C SER A 885 83.87 -41.06 -14.37
N SER A 886 84.08 -42.23 -13.77
CA SER A 886 85.39 -42.87 -13.72
C SER A 886 85.46 -44.00 -14.73
N GLN A 887 86.52 -43.99 -15.55
CA GLN A 887 86.75 -45.05 -16.52
C GLN A 887 87.32 -46.30 -15.83
N LEU A 888 86.69 -47.44 -16.11
CA LEU A 888 87.10 -48.77 -15.70
C LEU A 888 87.61 -49.54 -16.92
N ILE A 889 88.86 -49.97 -16.87
CA ILE A 889 89.48 -50.77 -17.93
C ILE A 889 89.56 -52.21 -17.45
N ILE A 890 88.82 -53.10 -18.12
CA ILE A 890 88.84 -54.53 -17.88
C ILE A 890 89.67 -55.18 -18.99
N SER A 891 90.72 -55.91 -18.63
CA SER A 891 91.55 -56.65 -19.58
C SER A 891 91.44 -58.14 -19.34
N PHE A 892 91.44 -58.92 -20.42
CA PHE A 892 91.47 -60.38 -20.39
C PHE A 892 92.60 -60.93 -21.26
N SER A 893 93.34 -61.90 -20.75
CA SER A 893 94.30 -62.70 -21.52
C SER A 893 94.37 -64.11 -20.94
N SER A 894 94.47 -65.12 -21.79
CA SER A 894 94.59 -66.51 -21.36
C SER A 894 95.57 -67.30 -22.24
N ALA A 895 96.37 -68.14 -21.58
CA ALA A 895 97.24 -69.14 -22.22
C ALA A 895 96.55 -70.51 -22.41
N LYS A 896 95.28 -70.64 -21.99
CA LYS A 896 94.48 -71.87 -22.08
C LYS A 896 93.29 -71.67 -23.01
N PHE A 897 93.01 -72.68 -23.83
CA PHE A 897 91.80 -72.78 -24.64
C PHE A 897 90.56 -73.03 -23.74
N GLY A 898 89.40 -72.55 -24.18
CA GLY A 898 88.12 -72.69 -23.47
C GLY A 898 87.60 -71.40 -22.82
N SER A 899 86.52 -71.54 -22.04
CA SER A 899 85.84 -70.42 -21.36
C SER A 899 86.53 -70.04 -20.06
N SER A 900 86.59 -68.74 -19.76
CA SER A 900 87.06 -68.18 -18.47
C SER A 900 86.00 -67.25 -17.89
N VAL A 901 85.78 -67.32 -16.58
CA VAL A 901 84.82 -66.47 -15.84
C VAL A 901 85.46 -65.88 -14.58
N ASP A 902 85.05 -64.67 -14.19
CA ASP A 902 85.51 -63.99 -12.96
C ASP A 902 84.49 -62.91 -12.54
N THR A 903 84.79 -62.06 -11.56
CA THR A 903 83.96 -60.94 -11.11
C THR A 903 84.83 -59.77 -10.68
N VAL A 904 84.47 -58.55 -11.08
CA VAL A 904 85.06 -57.31 -10.55
C VAL A 904 84.30 -56.87 -9.31
N TYR A 905 85.03 -56.60 -8.23
CA TYR A 905 84.49 -56.09 -6.97
C TYR A 905 84.85 -54.62 -6.80
N PHE A 906 83.89 -53.79 -6.37
CA PHE A 906 84.12 -52.37 -6.02
C PHE A 906 83.78 -52.18 -4.55
N LYS A 907 84.76 -51.80 -3.73
CA LYS A 907 84.53 -51.33 -2.36
C LYS A 907 84.35 -49.81 -2.37
N SER A 908 83.29 -49.28 -1.77
CA SER A 908 82.98 -47.84 -1.82
C SER A 908 82.15 -47.35 -0.63
N ASN A 909 82.01 -46.02 -0.52
CA ASN A 909 81.09 -45.36 0.41
C ASN A 909 79.62 -45.34 -0.05
N ALA A 910 79.26 -46.10 -1.09
CA ALA A 910 77.90 -46.20 -1.58
C ALA A 910 76.97 -46.90 -0.56
N GLN A 911 75.65 -46.77 -0.76
CA GLN A 911 74.67 -47.47 0.07
C GLN A 911 74.89 -49.00 0.10
N VAL A 912 75.39 -49.56 -1.01
CA VAL A 912 75.88 -50.94 -1.10
C VAL A 912 77.41 -50.88 -1.14
N PRO A 913 78.11 -51.10 0.00
CA PRO A 913 79.55 -50.85 0.08
C PRO A 913 80.41 -51.77 -0.78
N LEU A 914 79.89 -52.93 -1.21
CA LEU A 914 80.59 -53.89 -2.06
C LEU A 914 79.73 -54.23 -3.30
N TYR A 915 80.02 -53.60 -4.45
CA TYR A 915 79.36 -53.90 -5.72
C TYR A 915 80.11 -55.01 -6.48
N LYS A 916 79.39 -55.89 -7.18
CA LYS A 916 79.94 -57.06 -7.90
C LYS A 916 79.52 -57.04 -9.38
N LEU A 917 80.47 -57.17 -10.30
CA LEU A 917 80.24 -57.20 -11.75
C LEU A 917 80.84 -58.48 -12.39
N PRO A 918 80.01 -59.47 -12.76
CA PRO A 918 80.46 -60.72 -13.38
C PRO A 918 81.13 -60.54 -14.75
N LEU A 919 82.18 -61.32 -15.03
CA LEU A 919 82.97 -61.32 -16.27
C LEU A 919 83.00 -62.70 -16.94
N SER A 920 83.05 -62.72 -18.28
CA SER A 920 83.27 -63.94 -19.09
C SER A 920 84.05 -63.68 -20.38
N ALA A 921 84.85 -64.66 -20.83
CA ALA A 921 85.61 -64.64 -22.10
C ALA A 921 85.89 -66.06 -22.63
N TYR A 922 86.23 -66.21 -23.91
CA TYR A 922 86.48 -67.52 -24.55
C TYR A 922 87.74 -67.51 -25.45
N VAL A 923 88.50 -68.61 -25.47
CA VAL A 923 89.66 -68.80 -26.36
C VAL A 923 89.45 -70.06 -27.23
N PRO A 924 89.22 -69.95 -28.55
CA PRO A 924 88.92 -71.09 -29.42
C PRO A 924 90.17 -71.87 -29.86
N TYR A 925 89.99 -73.13 -30.27
CA TYR A 925 91.05 -73.99 -30.83
C TYR A 925 91.37 -73.63 -32.31
N PRO A 926 92.61 -73.88 -32.80
CA PRO A 926 92.99 -73.60 -34.19
C PRO A 926 92.43 -74.62 -35.22
N TYR A 927 92.36 -74.27 -36.52
CA TYR A 927 91.75 -75.12 -37.58
C TYR A 927 92.54 -75.12 -38.91
N LEU A 928 92.99 -76.31 -39.37
CA LEU A 928 93.76 -76.51 -40.62
C LEU A 928 92.85 -76.84 -41.82
N SER A 929 93.09 -76.17 -42.96
CA SER A 929 92.42 -76.42 -44.25
C SER A 929 93.46 -76.65 -45.37
N VAL A 930 93.19 -77.58 -46.30
CA VAL A 930 94.09 -77.92 -47.43
C VAL A 930 93.40 -77.74 -48.78
N ASN A 931 94.13 -77.26 -49.80
CA ASN A 931 93.52 -76.93 -51.11
C ASN A 931 93.33 -78.13 -52.05
N LYS A 932 94.08 -79.22 -51.86
CA LYS A 932 94.03 -80.44 -52.66
C LYS A 932 94.14 -81.64 -51.73
N THR A 933 93.21 -82.57 -51.87
CA THR A 933 93.20 -83.83 -51.11
C THR A 933 93.80 -85.00 -51.89
N LEU A 934 94.02 -84.83 -53.21
CA LEU A 934 94.68 -85.80 -54.09
C LEU A 934 95.63 -85.08 -55.05
N ILE A 935 96.82 -85.64 -55.25
CA ILE A 935 97.84 -85.14 -56.16
C ILE A 935 98.13 -86.21 -57.22
N ASP A 936 97.85 -85.93 -58.49
CA ASP A 936 98.17 -86.83 -59.62
C ASP A 936 99.30 -86.25 -60.46
N PHE A 937 100.42 -86.97 -60.51
CA PHE A 937 101.60 -86.58 -61.29
C PHE A 937 101.48 -87.00 -62.76
N GLY A 938 100.50 -87.84 -63.14
CA GLY A 938 100.34 -88.39 -64.48
C GLY A 938 101.51 -89.29 -64.91
N ALA A 939 101.62 -89.55 -66.21
CA ALA A 939 102.76 -90.28 -66.76
C ALA A 939 104.05 -89.44 -66.63
N VAL A 940 105.01 -89.92 -65.84
CA VAL A 940 106.33 -89.29 -65.66
C VAL A 940 107.40 -90.27 -66.15
N LEU A 941 108.37 -89.74 -66.90
CA LEU A 941 109.44 -90.56 -67.46
C LEU A 941 110.32 -91.15 -66.37
N LYS A 942 110.74 -92.39 -66.61
CA LYS A 942 111.69 -93.10 -65.74
C LYS A 942 112.93 -92.21 -65.51
N ASP A 943 113.35 -92.13 -64.26
CA ASP A 943 114.47 -91.34 -63.74
C ASP A 943 114.33 -89.81 -63.89
N SER A 944 113.19 -89.31 -64.37
CA SER A 944 112.87 -87.87 -64.43
C SER A 944 112.06 -87.41 -63.22
N ILE A 945 112.16 -86.13 -62.85
CA ILE A 945 111.45 -85.53 -61.71
C ILE A 945 110.26 -84.70 -62.21
N LYS A 946 109.10 -84.87 -61.56
CA LYS A 946 107.95 -83.95 -61.68
C LYS A 946 107.54 -83.45 -60.30
N THR A 947 107.29 -82.15 -60.17
CA THR A 947 106.96 -81.49 -58.91
C THR A 947 105.57 -80.83 -58.97
N LEU A 948 104.77 -80.99 -57.92
CA LEU A 948 103.44 -80.39 -57.75
C LEU A 948 103.31 -79.73 -56.36
N ALA A 949 102.48 -78.69 -56.27
CA ALA A 949 102.29 -77.91 -55.04
C ALA A 949 100.92 -78.15 -54.38
N VAL A 950 100.91 -78.26 -53.04
CA VAL A 950 99.74 -78.25 -52.15
C VAL A 950 99.82 -77.04 -51.21
N THR A 951 98.69 -76.39 -50.95
CA THR A 951 98.59 -75.22 -50.06
C THR A 951 97.82 -75.56 -48.80
N LEU A 952 98.42 -75.27 -47.64
CA LEU A 952 97.86 -75.38 -46.30
C LEU A 952 97.46 -73.98 -45.79
N LYS A 953 96.33 -73.83 -45.09
CA LYS A 953 95.84 -72.55 -44.56
C LYS A 953 95.17 -72.72 -43.18
N ASP A 954 95.36 -71.76 -42.28
CA ASP A 954 94.60 -71.65 -41.01
C ASP A 954 93.45 -70.64 -41.17
N THR A 955 92.23 -71.02 -40.77
CA THR A 955 91.04 -70.15 -40.84
C THR A 955 90.55 -69.67 -39.47
N SER A 956 91.21 -70.05 -38.39
CA SER A 956 90.81 -69.73 -37.01
C SER A 956 91.44 -68.43 -36.50
N ILE A 957 91.04 -67.96 -35.31
CA ILE A 957 91.64 -66.77 -34.66
C ILE A 957 92.83 -67.12 -33.75
N SER A 958 93.02 -68.40 -33.42
CA SER A 958 94.16 -68.90 -32.66
C SER A 958 95.23 -69.39 -33.63
N ARG A 959 96.52 -69.14 -33.34
CA ARG A 959 97.61 -69.51 -34.26
C ARG A 959 97.74 -71.04 -34.38
N LEU A 960 97.90 -71.56 -35.60
CA LEU A 960 98.11 -72.97 -35.90
C LEU A 960 99.60 -73.29 -36.12
N SER A 961 100.14 -74.33 -35.49
CA SER A 961 101.51 -74.83 -35.75
C SER A 961 101.48 -76.10 -36.62
N ILE A 962 102.37 -76.19 -37.61
CA ILE A 962 102.66 -77.37 -38.43
C ILE A 962 103.94 -77.99 -37.88
N ASP A 963 103.79 -79.11 -37.19
CA ASP A 963 104.92 -79.73 -36.50
C ASP A 963 105.79 -80.58 -37.43
N SER A 964 105.18 -81.34 -38.38
CA SER A 964 105.90 -82.16 -39.38
C SER A 964 105.09 -82.41 -40.66
N ILE A 965 105.78 -82.71 -41.78
CA ILE A 965 105.23 -83.13 -43.09
C ILE A 965 106.08 -84.30 -43.60
N LEU A 966 105.48 -85.41 -44.03
CA LEU A 966 106.17 -86.67 -44.30
C LEU A 966 105.55 -87.41 -45.48
N THR A 967 106.35 -88.15 -46.26
CA THR A 967 105.86 -89.14 -47.26
C THR A 967 106.29 -90.55 -46.83
N LYS A 968 105.59 -91.59 -47.30
CA LYS A 968 105.87 -92.97 -46.85
C LYS A 968 106.85 -93.72 -47.75
N THR A 969 106.95 -93.37 -49.02
CA THR A 969 107.72 -94.12 -50.01
C THR A 969 108.90 -93.32 -50.55
N LYS A 970 109.96 -94.02 -50.97
CA LYS A 970 111.20 -93.39 -51.48
C LYS A 970 111.02 -92.62 -52.81
N TYR A 971 109.87 -92.76 -53.47
CA TYR A 971 109.63 -92.17 -54.79
C TYR A 971 109.02 -90.77 -54.71
N PHE A 972 108.46 -90.41 -53.55
CA PHE A 972 107.90 -89.10 -53.27
C PHE A 972 108.68 -88.42 -52.17
N THR A 973 109.04 -87.17 -52.39
CA THR A 973 109.61 -86.29 -51.37
C THR A 973 108.71 -85.09 -51.22
N ALA A 974 108.33 -84.76 -50.00
CA ALA A 974 107.57 -83.56 -49.71
C ALA A 974 108.39 -82.59 -48.89
N THR A 975 108.48 -81.36 -49.37
CA THR A 975 109.23 -80.29 -48.71
C THR A 975 108.30 -79.11 -48.51
N LEU A 976 108.16 -78.68 -47.25
CA LEU A 976 107.52 -77.42 -46.93
C LEU A 976 108.40 -76.28 -47.46
N THR A 977 107.88 -75.51 -48.41
CA THR A 977 108.58 -74.34 -48.91
C THR A 977 108.40 -73.14 -47.98
N GLY A 978 109.52 -72.54 -47.60
CA GLY A 978 109.58 -71.42 -46.66
C GLY A 978 109.79 -71.83 -45.20
N THR A 979 110.03 -70.85 -44.33
CA THR A 979 110.38 -71.04 -42.92
C THR A 979 109.18 -71.08 -41.97
N ASN A 980 107.96 -70.80 -42.45
CA ASN A 980 106.80 -70.63 -41.59
C ASN A 980 106.16 -71.97 -41.21
N LYS A 981 106.55 -72.48 -40.04
CA LYS A 981 105.85 -73.59 -39.36
C LYS A 981 104.60 -73.13 -38.59
N ILE A 982 104.43 -71.83 -38.34
CA ILE A 982 103.25 -71.30 -37.64
C ILE A 982 102.43 -70.49 -38.64
N LEU A 983 101.18 -70.88 -38.85
CA LEU A 983 100.21 -70.18 -39.67
C LEU A 983 99.30 -69.32 -38.78
N THR A 984 99.14 -68.06 -39.17
CA THR A 984 98.05 -67.20 -38.68
C THR A 984 96.89 -67.20 -39.68
N LYS A 985 95.73 -66.65 -39.31
CA LYS A 985 94.49 -66.61 -40.11
C LYS A 985 94.64 -66.20 -41.59
N LYS A 986 95.70 -65.46 -41.93
CA LYS A 986 95.98 -64.97 -43.29
C LYS A 986 97.08 -65.75 -44.00
N ASP A 987 97.84 -66.55 -43.29
CA ASP A 987 99.01 -67.23 -43.83
C ASP A 987 98.62 -68.50 -44.55
N SER A 988 99.39 -68.84 -45.58
CA SER A 988 99.32 -70.13 -46.24
C SER A 988 100.72 -70.69 -46.44
N ALA A 989 100.86 -71.98 -46.20
CA ALA A 989 102.09 -72.73 -46.43
C ALA A 989 101.98 -73.51 -47.74
N ILE A 990 103.05 -73.59 -48.53
CA ILE A 990 103.11 -74.41 -49.74
C ILE A 990 104.01 -75.62 -49.49
N VAL A 991 103.50 -76.80 -49.77
CA VAL A 991 104.27 -78.05 -49.77
C VAL A 991 104.52 -78.43 -51.22
N LEU A 992 105.80 -78.50 -51.61
CA LEU A 992 106.22 -79.07 -52.89
C LEU A 992 106.40 -80.56 -52.71
N VAL A 993 105.65 -81.33 -53.50
CA VAL A 993 105.73 -82.78 -53.56
C VAL A 993 106.38 -83.13 -54.89
N GLU A 994 107.52 -83.81 -54.84
CA GLU A 994 108.28 -84.24 -56.01
C GLU A 994 108.13 -85.75 -56.20
N PHE A 995 108.04 -86.17 -57.45
CA PHE A 995 107.93 -87.57 -57.85
C PHE A 995 109.02 -87.93 -58.88
N LYS A 996 109.81 -88.98 -58.58
CA LYS A 996 110.88 -89.50 -59.45
C LYS A 996 110.78 -91.03 -59.60
N PRO A 997 110.07 -91.55 -60.61
CA PRO A 997 109.93 -93.00 -60.81
C PRO A 997 111.23 -93.63 -61.34
N ASP A 998 111.83 -94.57 -60.61
CA ASP A 998 113.04 -95.32 -61.02
C ASP A 998 112.73 -96.56 -61.90
N THR A 999 111.45 -96.87 -62.08
CA THR A 999 110.94 -98.03 -62.83
C THR A 999 109.63 -97.65 -63.53
N VAL A 1000 109.37 -98.23 -64.71
CA VAL A 1000 108.12 -97.97 -65.47
C VAL A 1000 107.00 -98.80 -64.85
N LYS A 1001 106.35 -98.23 -63.83
CA LYS A 1001 105.13 -98.71 -63.19
C LYS A 1001 104.38 -97.53 -62.55
N GLN A 1002 103.22 -97.81 -61.97
CA GLN A 1002 102.46 -96.84 -61.20
C GLN A 1002 102.96 -96.76 -59.74
N PHE A 1003 102.90 -95.56 -59.14
CA PHE A 1003 103.30 -95.28 -57.76
C PHE A 1003 102.21 -94.47 -57.03
N VAL A 1004 102.01 -94.75 -55.74
CA VAL A 1004 101.03 -94.07 -54.86
C VAL A 1004 101.64 -93.90 -53.47
N ASP A 1005 101.37 -92.76 -52.82
CA ASP A 1005 101.84 -92.41 -51.47
C ASP A 1005 100.86 -91.47 -50.72
N THR A 1006 101.10 -91.22 -49.44
CA THR A 1006 100.34 -90.29 -48.58
C THR A 1006 101.26 -89.17 -48.06
N LEU A 1007 100.77 -87.93 -48.10
CA LEU A 1007 101.43 -86.72 -47.58
C LEU A 1007 100.97 -86.36 -46.16
#